data_AF-C3VLV6-F1
#
_entry.id   AF-C3VLV6-F1
#
_cell.length_a   1.000
_cell.length_b   1.000
_cell.length_c   1.000
_cell.angle_alpha   90.00
_cell.angle_beta   90.00
_cell.angle_gamma   90.00
#
_symmetry.space_group_name_H-M   'P 1'
#
loop_
_entity.id
_entity.type
_entity.pdbx_description
1 polymer ?
#
loop_
_entity_poly.entity_id
_entity_poly.type
_entity_poly.pdbx_seq_one_letter_code
_entity_poly.pdbx_strand_id
1 'polypeptide(L)'
;MSKAERPGLPDGVREVDIEHLYSRFADRGLQYGPAFRGLRAVWSHGEEVYADSALDTATGGDYLLHPALLDTALQAALVPDIDRDDRTFLPFALRGIRVHKGGARAVRIHTVPGDDGFSLALTGDDGEPIATIGSVVSRPVTAEQLDAAAQRTQLLRVVWKSVVQQSDNSDQQRWGFLGTDRIGLTGALKATRPLFDSYPTLRELDSVLRAATAVPDVIVVSCTDEDSPVRSAAQRALMVVQECLADHRLAKTRLVLVSSGAVAARAGEDLSDVSGAAVWGLLRSVQSEHPDRFVLVDVDDPGNSGRSLAAAVASGEPQLAVRNGALLRPRLVRSPPPPRRRSLTGTVVITGGTGELGRLLARHLVTGHDVRHLVLLSRRGPGSPGAAELDAELTALGARVDVVACDVADRSSLESALAGIPAPSAVIHTAGVLSDGAIGTLTPRGLDKVLRPKVDAALHLHDLIQDPDCAFVVFSSVAGLVGNAGQGNYAAANAVLDALAHHRRARRLQGLSLAWGLWESENGMGSDLSAADHNRIKRSGFAPLGHDQGLALFDATLGSDEAVLAPVRLNEAGLTGDIPPVLEELAPTRTGKPAVTDTLVSRLAELPEAERDAAALEFVRSVSALVFGYESGDEIDPQREFSAAGLDSIGNLELSRHLAAATGLRLPATLVFDHPTPAELASHLRRLLQESNS
;
A
#
# COMPACT_ATOMS: atom_id res chain seq x y z
N MET A 1 2.02 47.44 15.27
CA MET A 1 1.97 48.66 14.44
C MET A 1 0.67 49.38 14.75
N SER A 2 0.71 50.66 15.11
CA SER A 2 -0.47 51.43 15.47
C SER A 2 -1.41 51.61 14.29
N LYS A 3 -2.71 51.58 14.57
CA LYS A 3 -3.88 51.98 13.76
C LYS A 3 -3.56 53.11 12.76
N ALA A 4 -3.01 52.75 11.61
CA ALA A 4 -3.02 53.56 10.40
C ALA A 4 -4.20 53.04 9.59
N GLU A 5 -5.15 53.92 9.28
CA GLU A 5 -6.40 53.66 8.56
C GLU A 5 -6.16 52.71 7.37
N ARG A 6 -6.53 51.44 7.52
CA ARG A 6 -6.51 50.48 6.42
C ARG A 6 -7.75 50.74 5.56
N PRO A 7 -7.61 51.08 4.27
CA PRO A 7 -8.75 51.38 3.42
C PRO A 7 -9.66 50.15 3.29
N GLY A 8 -10.94 50.31 3.67
CA GLY A 8 -11.98 49.29 3.54
C GLY A 8 -12.44 48.62 4.84
N LEU A 9 -11.80 48.88 5.99
CA LEU A 9 -12.29 48.39 7.29
C LEU A 9 -13.31 49.35 7.91
N PRO A 10 -14.45 48.86 8.44
CA PRO A 10 -15.38 49.69 9.21
C PRO A 10 -14.76 50.25 10.50
N ASP A 11 -15.30 51.37 10.99
CA ASP A 11 -15.00 51.86 12.32
C ASP A 11 -15.47 50.85 13.39
N GLY A 12 -14.66 50.65 14.43
CA GLY A 12 -15.00 49.76 15.55
C GLY A 12 -14.73 48.27 15.31
N VAL A 13 -13.96 47.90 14.28
CA VAL A 13 -13.42 46.54 14.12
C VAL A 13 -12.55 46.12 15.31
N ARG A 14 -12.61 44.83 15.66
CA ARG A 14 -11.75 44.20 16.68
C ARG A 14 -10.75 43.26 16.01
N GLU A 15 -9.47 43.47 16.27
CA GLU A 15 -8.41 42.57 15.80
C GLU A 15 -8.49 41.22 16.52
N VAL A 16 -8.31 40.15 15.75
CA VAL A 16 -8.32 38.77 16.23
C VAL A 16 -6.89 38.23 16.19
N ASP A 17 -6.45 37.66 17.31
CA ASP A 17 -5.13 37.04 17.40
C ASP A 17 -5.10 35.73 16.61
N ILE A 18 -4.23 35.67 15.61
CA ILE A 18 -4.09 34.53 14.68
C ILE A 18 -3.52 33.30 15.39
N GLU A 19 -2.57 33.47 16.32
CA GLU A 19 -2.00 32.34 17.05
C GLU A 19 -3.05 31.69 17.95
N HIS A 20 -3.86 32.52 18.61
CA HIS A 20 -5.02 32.05 19.35
C HIS A 20 -6.03 31.33 18.45
N LEU A 21 -6.33 31.89 17.27
CA LEU A 21 -7.25 31.29 16.31
C LEU A 21 -6.82 29.88 15.89
N TYR A 22 -5.55 29.70 15.49
CA TYR A 22 -5.05 28.37 15.12
C TYR A 22 -4.95 27.41 16.31
N SER A 23 -4.66 27.91 17.51
CA SER A 23 -4.74 27.09 18.73
C SER A 23 -6.15 26.53 18.94
N ARG A 24 -7.19 27.37 18.79
CA ARG A 24 -8.59 26.96 18.95
C ARG A 24 -9.06 26.03 17.83
N PHE A 25 -8.57 26.21 16.61
CA PHE A 25 -8.79 25.23 15.53
C PHE A 25 -8.19 23.87 15.88
N ALA A 26 -6.97 23.83 16.42
CA ALA A 26 -6.34 22.58 16.85
C ALA A 26 -7.11 21.90 17.99
N ASP A 27 -7.60 22.65 18.98
CA ASP A 27 -8.46 22.14 20.06
C ASP A 27 -9.75 21.48 19.53
N ARG A 28 -10.22 21.93 18.37
CA ARG A 28 -11.42 21.43 17.67
C ARG A 28 -11.15 20.33 16.65
N GLY A 29 -9.91 19.82 16.60
CA GLY A 29 -9.48 18.77 15.67
C GLY A 29 -9.15 19.26 14.26
N LEU A 30 -9.10 20.58 14.02
CA LEU A 30 -8.75 21.18 12.73
C LEU A 30 -7.26 21.59 12.73
N GLN A 31 -6.38 20.65 12.41
CA GLN A 31 -4.94 20.91 12.32
C GLN A 31 -4.53 21.33 10.91
N TYR A 32 -4.21 22.61 10.73
CA TYR A 32 -3.72 23.16 9.46
C TYR A 32 -2.20 23.10 9.36
N GLY A 33 -1.69 22.50 8.28
CA GLY A 33 -0.27 22.47 7.95
C GLY A 33 0.25 23.83 7.43
N PRO A 34 1.58 24.03 7.32
CA PRO A 34 2.19 25.33 7.02
C PRO A 34 1.66 26.00 5.75
N ALA A 35 1.41 25.23 4.69
CA ALA A 35 0.88 25.74 3.42
C ALA A 35 -0.55 26.29 3.52
N PHE A 36 -1.32 25.90 4.54
CA PHE A 36 -2.70 26.31 4.78
C PHE A 36 -2.83 27.34 5.93
N ARG A 37 -1.72 27.80 6.50
CA ARG A 37 -1.69 28.89 7.49
C ARG A 37 -1.47 30.24 6.84
N GLY A 38 -2.32 30.57 5.86
CA GLY A 38 -2.14 31.75 4.99
C GLY A 38 -2.57 33.10 5.60
N LEU A 39 -3.26 33.10 6.74
CA LEU A 39 -3.75 34.32 7.41
C LEU A 39 -2.59 35.22 7.87
N ARG A 40 -2.65 36.51 7.51
CA ARG A 40 -1.67 37.53 7.92
C ARG A 40 -2.24 38.52 8.91
N ALA A 41 -3.53 38.82 8.81
CA ALA A 41 -4.25 39.66 9.76
C ALA A 41 -5.75 39.36 9.69
N VAL A 42 -6.46 39.45 10.81
CA VAL A 42 -7.89 39.15 10.91
C VAL A 42 -8.59 40.18 11.80
N TRP A 43 -9.76 40.65 11.38
CA TRP A 43 -10.62 41.54 12.14
C TRP A 43 -12.07 41.05 12.11
N SER A 44 -12.77 41.27 13.21
CA SER A 44 -14.20 41.01 13.35
C SER A 44 -14.96 42.31 13.56
N HIS A 45 -16.16 42.40 12.97
CA HIS A 45 -17.12 43.48 13.20
C HIS A 45 -18.53 42.89 13.28
N GLY A 46 -19.02 42.70 14.50
CA GLY A 46 -20.24 41.92 14.72
C GLY A 46 -20.04 40.46 14.31
N GLU A 47 -20.76 40.01 13.28
CA GLU A 47 -20.64 38.68 12.68
C GLU A 47 -19.88 38.71 11.33
N GLU A 48 -19.50 39.89 10.84
CA GLU A 48 -18.65 40.03 9.66
C GLU A 48 -17.17 39.86 10.02
N VAL A 49 -16.42 39.29 9.09
CA VAL A 49 -14.96 39.06 9.25
C VAL A 49 -14.24 39.61 8.04
N TYR A 50 -13.13 40.29 8.31
CA TYR A 50 -12.19 40.78 7.33
C TYR A 50 -10.84 40.11 7.59
N ALA A 51 -10.15 39.63 6.56
CA ALA A 51 -8.83 39.03 6.73
C ALA A 51 -7.91 39.28 5.55
N ASP A 52 -6.61 39.37 5.80
CA ASP A 52 -5.59 39.36 4.76
C ASP A 52 -4.97 37.96 4.68
N SER A 53 -4.80 37.44 3.47
CA SER A 53 -4.18 36.13 3.23
C SER A 53 -3.12 36.22 2.13
N ALA A 54 -2.01 35.51 2.31
CA ALA A 54 -0.96 35.40 1.30
C ALA A 54 -0.29 34.02 1.34
N LEU A 55 0.00 33.48 0.15
CA LEU A 55 0.73 32.22 -0.02
C LEU A 55 2.18 32.36 0.44
N ASP A 56 2.67 31.44 1.27
CA ASP A 56 4.11 31.27 1.46
C ASP A 56 4.74 30.64 0.21
N THR A 57 5.94 31.10 -0.14
CA THR A 57 6.51 31.12 -1.50
C THR A 57 6.85 29.76 -2.14
N ALA A 58 6.39 28.61 -1.64
CA ALA A 58 6.92 27.29 -2.04
C ALA A 58 5.98 26.37 -2.83
N THR A 59 4.76 26.76 -3.19
CA THR A 59 3.87 25.90 -4.00
C THR A 59 3.37 26.64 -5.24
N GLY A 60 3.99 26.32 -6.39
CA GLY A 60 3.67 26.89 -7.69
C GLY A 60 2.89 25.91 -8.55
N GLY A 61 1.64 26.24 -8.84
CA GLY A 61 0.84 25.64 -9.91
C GLY A 61 -0.09 26.70 -10.50
N ASP A 62 -0.47 26.55 -11.77
CA ASP A 62 -1.37 27.48 -12.47
C ASP A 62 -2.82 27.26 -12.04
N TYR A 63 -3.18 27.76 -10.85
CA TYR A 63 -4.54 27.72 -10.33
C TYR A 63 -5.31 28.99 -10.69
N LEU A 64 -6.59 28.84 -11.07
CA LEU A 64 -7.52 29.97 -11.18
C LEU A 64 -7.72 30.65 -9.81
N LEU A 65 -7.96 29.87 -8.75
CA LEU A 65 -7.90 30.33 -7.36
C LEU A 65 -7.10 29.29 -6.59
N HIS A 66 -6.03 29.71 -5.92
CA HIS A 66 -5.16 28.77 -5.22
C HIS A 66 -5.91 28.11 -4.06
N PRO A 67 -5.87 26.75 -3.91
CA PRO A 67 -6.60 26.04 -2.87
C PRO A 67 -6.33 26.56 -1.46
N ALA A 68 -5.07 26.90 -1.14
CA ALA A 68 -4.73 27.47 0.16
C ALA A 68 -5.34 28.86 0.42
N LEU A 69 -5.54 29.70 -0.61
CA LEU A 69 -6.23 31.00 -0.44
C LEU A 69 -7.73 30.80 -0.22
N LEU A 70 -8.33 29.85 -0.95
CA LEU A 70 -9.74 29.49 -0.75
C LEU A 70 -9.97 28.91 0.65
N ASP A 71 -9.12 27.98 1.08
CA ASP A 71 -9.21 27.39 2.42
C ASP A 71 -9.02 28.45 3.51
N THR A 72 -8.04 29.34 3.36
CA THR A 72 -7.85 30.47 4.27
C THR A 72 -9.10 31.36 4.37
N ALA A 73 -9.81 31.57 3.24
CA ALA A 73 -11.06 32.31 3.24
C ALA A 73 -12.19 31.60 3.98
N LEU A 74 -12.24 30.26 3.90
CA LEU A 74 -13.19 29.44 4.65
C LEU A 74 -12.85 29.42 6.15
N GLN A 75 -11.56 29.40 6.51
CA GLN A 75 -11.10 29.53 7.89
C GLN A 75 -11.56 30.86 8.52
N ALA A 76 -11.45 31.97 7.78
CA ALA A 76 -11.90 33.28 8.24
C ALA A 76 -13.41 33.29 8.57
N ALA A 77 -14.24 32.53 7.84
CA ALA A 77 -15.67 32.43 8.14
C ALA A 77 -15.99 31.72 9.47
N LEU A 78 -15.03 31.00 10.06
CA LEU A 78 -15.22 30.29 11.33
C LEU A 78 -14.91 31.17 12.56
N VAL A 79 -14.37 32.36 12.36
CA VAL A 79 -13.94 33.28 13.43
C VAL A 79 -15.08 33.67 14.38
N PRO A 80 -16.31 33.99 13.94
CA PRO A 80 -17.37 34.46 14.85
C PRO A 80 -17.80 33.42 15.89
N ASP A 81 -17.68 32.13 15.57
CA ASP A 81 -18.17 31.01 16.40
C ASP A 81 -17.07 30.30 17.19
N ILE A 82 -15.81 30.73 17.05
CA ILE A 82 -14.65 30.01 17.62
C ILE A 82 -14.56 30.06 19.16
N ASP A 83 -15.27 31.01 19.78
CA ASP A 83 -15.35 31.15 21.24
C ASP A 83 -16.77 31.00 21.79
N ARG A 84 -17.79 30.87 20.91
CA ARG A 84 -19.21 30.86 21.31
C ARG A 84 -19.84 29.47 21.35
N ASP A 85 -19.35 28.54 20.52
CA ASP A 85 -19.93 27.19 20.39
C ASP A 85 -18.82 26.14 20.31
N ASP A 86 -18.85 25.13 21.18
CA ASP A 86 -17.85 24.05 21.19
C ASP A 86 -17.96 23.09 19.99
N ARG A 87 -19.00 23.21 19.15
CA ARG A 87 -19.16 22.42 17.93
C ARG A 87 -18.25 22.93 16.80
N THR A 88 -17.68 22.00 16.05
CA THR A 88 -16.91 22.32 14.84
C THR A 88 -17.86 22.45 13.66
N PHE A 89 -17.91 23.63 13.05
CA PHE A 89 -18.68 23.84 11.82
C PHE A 89 -17.78 23.68 10.61
N LEU A 90 -18.20 22.85 9.65
CA LEU A 90 -17.46 22.65 8.40
C LEU A 90 -18.30 23.09 7.19
N PRO A 91 -17.65 23.67 6.16
CA PRO A 91 -18.29 23.91 4.87
C PRO A 91 -18.83 22.60 4.29
N PHE A 92 -20.14 22.54 4.07
CA PHE A 92 -20.84 21.40 3.49
C PHE A 92 -21.18 21.62 2.01
N ALA A 93 -21.55 22.84 1.63
CA ALA A 93 -21.87 23.18 0.24
C ALA A 93 -21.50 24.62 -0.10
N LEU A 94 -20.93 24.82 -1.29
CA LEU A 94 -20.61 26.12 -1.86
C LEU A 94 -21.56 26.42 -3.01
N ARG A 95 -22.18 27.59 -3.04
CA ARG A 95 -23.14 28.01 -4.07
C ARG A 95 -22.74 29.37 -4.66
N GLY A 96 -22.90 29.48 -5.98
CA GLY A 96 -22.64 30.74 -6.69
C GLY A 96 -21.16 31.16 -6.67
N ILE A 97 -20.24 30.22 -6.89
CA ILE A 97 -18.81 30.51 -7.02
C ILE A 97 -18.57 31.22 -8.35
N ARG A 98 -17.90 32.37 -8.32
CA ARG A 98 -17.42 33.07 -9.51
C ARG A 98 -15.97 33.49 -9.27
N VAL A 99 -15.07 33.07 -10.15
CA VAL A 99 -13.68 33.56 -10.19
C VAL A 99 -13.61 34.65 -11.26
N HIS A 100 -13.16 35.83 -10.88
CA HIS A 100 -13.10 37.01 -11.73
C HIS A 100 -11.69 37.20 -12.31
N LYS A 101 -10.64 36.87 -11.54
CA LYS A 101 -9.23 37.00 -11.95
C LYS A 101 -8.40 35.83 -11.40
N GLY A 102 -7.61 35.20 -12.27
CA GLY A 102 -6.78 34.04 -11.95
C GLY A 102 -5.40 34.40 -11.38
N GLY A 103 -4.74 33.45 -10.70
CA GLY A 103 -3.32 33.56 -10.34
C GLY A 103 -2.99 34.49 -9.17
N ALA A 104 -3.99 34.87 -8.36
CA ALA A 104 -3.76 35.66 -7.16
C ALA A 104 -2.87 34.89 -6.16
N ARG A 105 -1.88 35.57 -5.57
CA ARG A 105 -1.00 35.03 -4.52
C ARG A 105 -1.26 35.63 -3.14
N ALA A 106 -2.02 36.73 -3.10
CA ALA A 106 -2.52 37.36 -1.91
C ALA A 106 -3.93 37.91 -2.18
N VAL A 107 -4.78 37.88 -1.16
CA VAL A 107 -6.16 38.37 -1.21
C VAL A 107 -6.55 38.99 0.12
N ARG A 108 -7.48 39.96 0.05
CA ARG A 108 -8.30 40.36 1.19
C ARG A 108 -9.61 39.59 1.12
N ILE A 109 -10.03 39.10 2.28
CA ILE A 109 -11.20 38.27 2.49
C ILE A 109 -12.22 39.12 3.23
N HIS A 110 -13.46 39.10 2.76
CA HIS A 110 -14.61 39.62 3.49
C HIS A 110 -15.66 38.52 3.57
N THR A 111 -16.10 38.22 4.78
CA THR A 111 -17.12 37.23 5.07
C THR A 111 -18.34 37.92 5.69
N VAL A 112 -19.52 37.61 5.19
CA VAL A 112 -20.79 38.18 5.67
C VAL A 112 -21.75 37.05 6.02
N PRO A 113 -22.39 37.07 7.19
CA PRO A 113 -23.36 36.04 7.59
C PRO A 113 -24.60 36.04 6.68
N GLY A 114 -25.20 34.87 6.52
CA GLY A 114 -26.48 34.66 5.84
C GLY A 114 -27.28 33.53 6.52
N ASP A 115 -28.52 33.33 6.08
CA ASP A 115 -29.50 32.48 6.80
C ASP A 115 -29.02 31.06 7.12
N ASP A 116 -28.27 30.43 6.20
CA ASP A 116 -27.75 29.05 6.34
C ASP A 116 -26.21 28.97 6.30
N GLY A 117 -25.50 30.07 6.59
CA GLY A 117 -24.03 30.11 6.62
C GLY A 117 -23.44 31.48 6.27
N PHE A 118 -22.51 31.56 5.31
CA PHE A 118 -21.79 32.82 5.01
C PHE A 118 -21.62 33.06 3.52
N SER A 119 -21.48 34.32 3.10
CA SER A 119 -20.98 34.69 1.77
C SER A 119 -19.52 35.13 1.87
N LEU A 120 -18.75 34.92 0.79
CA LEU A 120 -17.32 35.24 0.74
C LEU A 120 -17.01 36.13 -0.46
N ALA A 121 -16.25 37.19 -0.24
CA ALA A 121 -15.64 38.01 -1.27
C ALA A 121 -14.12 38.04 -1.09
N LEU A 122 -13.39 37.76 -2.17
CA LEU A 122 -11.93 37.85 -2.26
C LEU A 122 -11.57 38.99 -3.20
N THR A 123 -10.77 39.94 -2.72
CA THR A 123 -10.28 41.07 -3.52
C THR A 123 -8.76 41.12 -3.53
N GLY A 124 -8.16 41.63 -4.60
CA GLY A 124 -6.72 41.87 -4.68
C GLY A 124 -6.30 43.11 -3.88
N ASP A 125 -4.99 43.37 -3.82
CA ASP A 125 -4.45 44.59 -3.22
C ASP A 125 -4.82 45.86 -4.01
N ASP A 126 -5.12 45.69 -5.29
CA ASP A 126 -5.67 46.70 -6.20
C ASP A 126 -7.16 47.00 -5.94
N GLY A 127 -7.82 46.26 -5.05
CA GLY A 127 -9.25 46.38 -4.77
C GLY A 127 -10.15 45.69 -5.79
N GLU A 128 -9.59 45.07 -6.83
CA GLU A 128 -10.35 44.35 -7.85
C GLU A 128 -10.82 42.99 -7.32
N PRO A 129 -12.02 42.51 -7.71
CA PRO A 129 -12.51 41.21 -7.27
C PRO A 129 -11.68 40.08 -7.88
N ILE A 130 -11.27 39.13 -7.03
CA ILE A 130 -10.58 37.89 -7.40
C ILE A 130 -11.59 36.75 -7.50
N ALA A 131 -12.40 36.56 -6.45
CA ALA A 131 -13.46 35.55 -6.44
C ALA A 131 -14.60 35.96 -5.50
N THR A 132 -15.80 35.44 -5.76
CA THR A 132 -16.97 35.61 -4.91
C THR A 132 -17.69 34.28 -4.75
N ILE A 133 -18.19 34.00 -3.55
CA ILE A 133 -19.01 32.83 -3.23
C ILE A 133 -20.29 33.33 -2.59
N GLY A 134 -21.41 33.12 -3.27
CA GLY A 134 -22.71 33.64 -2.84
C GLY A 134 -23.21 33.01 -1.54
N SER A 135 -22.92 31.74 -1.29
CA SER A 135 -23.28 31.07 -0.04
C SER A 135 -22.38 29.86 0.24
N VAL A 136 -21.93 29.76 1.49
CA VAL A 136 -21.21 28.65 2.10
C VAL A 136 -22.11 28.08 3.18
N VAL A 137 -22.73 26.92 2.92
CA VAL A 137 -23.58 26.24 3.91
C VAL A 137 -22.68 25.48 4.87
N SER A 138 -22.80 25.75 6.17
CA SER A 138 -22.03 25.05 7.21
C SER A 138 -22.90 24.03 7.95
N ARG A 139 -22.28 22.97 8.49
CA ARG A 139 -22.96 21.98 9.35
C ARG A 139 -22.11 21.67 10.59
N PRO A 140 -22.74 21.48 11.76
CA PRO A 140 -22.03 21.08 12.96
C PRO A 140 -21.58 19.62 12.85
N VAL A 141 -20.35 19.36 13.27
CA VAL A 141 -19.73 18.03 13.34
C VAL A 141 -19.04 17.90 14.71
N THR A 142 -19.18 16.74 15.36
CA THR A 142 -18.45 16.46 16.61
C THR A 142 -17.03 15.99 16.32
N ALA A 143 -16.11 16.14 17.27
CA ALA A 143 -14.74 15.59 17.16
C ALA A 143 -14.76 14.07 16.87
N GLU A 144 -15.66 13.32 17.52
CA GLU A 144 -15.85 11.88 17.30
C GLU A 144 -16.29 11.55 15.86
N GLN A 145 -17.11 12.39 15.23
CA GLN A 145 -17.55 12.21 13.84
C GLN A 145 -16.42 12.53 12.85
N LEU A 146 -15.59 13.53 13.16
CA LEU A 146 -14.38 13.88 12.43
C LEU A 146 -13.35 12.74 12.48
N ASP A 147 -13.10 12.19 13.67
CA ASP A 147 -12.21 11.04 13.87
C ASP A 147 -12.74 9.81 13.14
N ALA A 148 -14.04 9.50 13.25
CA ALA A 148 -14.64 8.38 12.54
C ALA A 148 -14.60 8.56 11.01
N ALA A 149 -14.71 9.79 10.51
CA ALA A 149 -14.58 10.10 9.08
C ALA A 149 -13.13 9.96 8.60
N ALA A 150 -12.16 10.46 9.38
CA ALA A 150 -10.74 10.29 9.10
C ALA A 150 -10.33 8.80 9.11
N GLN A 151 -10.77 8.05 10.11
CA GLN A 151 -10.52 6.60 10.23
C GLN A 151 -11.15 5.82 9.06
N ARG A 152 -12.37 6.17 8.63
CA ARG A 152 -13.01 5.58 7.43
C ARG A 152 -12.16 5.73 6.16
N THR A 153 -11.42 6.82 6.04
CA THR A 153 -10.54 7.03 4.87
C THR A 153 -9.24 6.24 4.94
N GLN A 154 -8.89 5.72 6.12
CA GLN A 154 -7.60 5.08 6.41
C GLN A 154 -7.71 3.56 6.62
N LEU A 155 -8.92 3.00 6.68
CA LEU A 155 -9.14 1.56 6.73
C LEU A 155 -9.59 1.05 5.37
N LEU A 156 -8.81 0.15 4.78
CA LEU A 156 -9.16 -0.54 3.54
C LEU A 156 -9.47 -2.02 3.80
N ARG A 157 -10.26 -2.62 2.92
CA ARG A 157 -10.56 -4.06 2.90
C ARG A 157 -10.58 -4.58 1.46
N VAL A 158 -10.30 -5.87 1.29
CA VAL A 158 -10.38 -6.53 -0.01
C VAL A 158 -11.83 -6.92 -0.29
N VAL A 159 -12.34 -6.57 -1.48
CA VAL A 159 -13.60 -7.06 -2.02
C VAL A 159 -13.35 -7.73 -3.36
N TRP A 160 -14.08 -8.82 -3.60
CA TRP A 160 -14.00 -9.56 -4.85
C TRP A 160 -15.20 -9.21 -5.72
N LYS A 161 -14.93 -8.67 -6.92
CA LYS A 161 -15.96 -8.19 -7.85
C LYS A 161 -16.03 -9.06 -9.09
N SER A 162 -17.23 -9.20 -9.65
CA SER A 162 -17.44 -10.01 -10.85
C SER A 162 -16.70 -9.43 -12.06
N VAL A 163 -16.12 -10.33 -12.85
CA VAL A 163 -15.51 -10.04 -14.15
C VAL A 163 -16.47 -10.50 -15.24
N VAL A 164 -16.70 -9.64 -16.24
CA VAL A 164 -17.46 -10.03 -17.42
C VAL A 164 -16.67 -11.06 -18.20
N GLN A 165 -17.21 -12.27 -18.35
CA GLN A 165 -16.59 -13.31 -19.15
C GLN A 165 -16.59 -12.88 -20.62
N GLN A 166 -15.40 -12.85 -21.21
CA GLN A 166 -15.26 -12.77 -22.67
C GLN A 166 -15.25 -14.19 -23.24
N SER A 167 -15.85 -14.36 -24.42
CA SER A 167 -15.77 -15.62 -25.17
C SER A 167 -14.32 -15.86 -25.57
N ASP A 168 -13.73 -16.94 -25.07
CA ASP A 168 -12.40 -17.36 -25.47
C ASP A 168 -12.46 -17.93 -26.90
N ASN A 169 -11.82 -17.23 -27.84
CA ASN A 169 -11.73 -17.64 -29.25
C ASN A 169 -10.36 -18.26 -29.58
N SER A 170 -9.57 -18.67 -28.58
CA SER A 170 -8.18 -19.09 -28.76
C SER A 170 -7.95 -20.62 -28.78
N ASP A 171 -8.78 -21.37 -29.52
CA ASP A 171 -8.62 -22.83 -29.72
C ASP A 171 -7.24 -23.24 -30.30
N GLN A 172 -6.44 -22.27 -30.76
CA GLN A 172 -5.11 -22.47 -31.31
C GLN A 172 -3.97 -22.38 -30.28
N GLN A 173 -4.24 -21.92 -29.04
CA GLN A 173 -3.21 -21.83 -28.02
C GLN A 173 -2.81 -23.20 -27.49
N ARG A 174 -1.50 -23.44 -27.36
CA ARG A 174 -0.95 -24.61 -26.69
C ARG A 174 -0.88 -24.38 -25.19
N TRP A 175 -1.52 -25.27 -24.44
CA TRP A 175 -1.55 -25.24 -22.99
C TRP A 175 -0.72 -26.38 -22.41
N GLY A 176 -0.10 -26.14 -21.26
CA GLY A 176 0.65 -27.13 -20.49
C GLY A 176 0.22 -27.13 -19.04
N PHE A 177 0.37 -28.27 -18.36
CA PHE A 177 0.29 -28.33 -16.90
C PHE A 177 1.62 -28.80 -16.32
N LEU A 178 2.23 -28.00 -15.45
CA LEU A 178 3.50 -28.29 -14.79
C LEU A 178 3.27 -28.70 -13.32
N GLY A 179 3.81 -29.85 -12.95
CA GLY A 179 3.73 -30.41 -11.61
C GLY A 179 2.58 -31.40 -11.43
N THR A 180 2.26 -31.69 -10.17
CA THR A 180 1.18 -32.63 -9.79
C THR A 180 -0.17 -31.94 -9.80
N ASP A 181 -1.14 -32.50 -10.52
CA ASP A 181 -2.50 -31.97 -10.56
C ASP A 181 -3.32 -32.44 -9.36
N ARG A 182 -3.15 -31.73 -8.24
CA ARG A 182 -3.87 -32.00 -6.99
C ARG A 182 -5.32 -31.52 -7.02
N ILE A 183 -5.57 -30.41 -7.69
CA ILE A 183 -6.90 -29.81 -7.76
C ILE A 183 -7.81 -30.64 -8.69
N GLY A 184 -7.24 -31.35 -9.66
CA GLY A 184 -7.97 -32.15 -10.65
C GLY A 184 -8.31 -31.39 -11.94
N LEU A 185 -7.53 -30.35 -12.26
CA LEU A 185 -7.77 -29.44 -13.38
C LEU A 185 -7.40 -30.03 -14.74
N THR A 186 -6.46 -30.95 -14.81
CA THR A 186 -5.94 -31.56 -16.04
C THR A 186 -7.06 -32.19 -16.86
N GLY A 187 -8.03 -32.84 -16.22
CA GLY A 187 -9.18 -33.41 -16.91
C GLY A 187 -10.05 -32.35 -17.60
N ALA A 188 -10.36 -31.27 -16.89
CA ALA A 188 -11.15 -30.16 -17.44
C ALA A 188 -10.38 -29.39 -18.54
N LEU A 189 -9.08 -29.21 -18.37
CA LEU A 189 -8.22 -28.56 -19.36
C LEU A 189 -8.08 -29.41 -20.63
N LYS A 190 -7.83 -30.72 -20.51
CA LYS A 190 -7.82 -31.64 -21.67
C LYS A 190 -9.14 -31.64 -22.42
N ALA A 191 -10.26 -31.50 -21.72
CA ALA A 191 -11.59 -31.46 -22.33
C ALA A 191 -11.88 -30.13 -23.08
N THR A 192 -11.19 -29.05 -22.73
CA THR A 192 -11.44 -27.70 -23.25
C THR A 192 -10.29 -27.13 -24.10
N ARG A 193 -9.13 -27.80 -24.13
CA ARG A 193 -7.93 -27.39 -24.87
C ARG A 193 -7.48 -28.51 -25.80
N PRO A 194 -7.66 -28.38 -27.12
CA PRO A 194 -7.24 -29.40 -28.09
C PRO A 194 -5.72 -29.64 -28.10
N LEU A 195 -4.93 -28.59 -27.84
CA LEU A 195 -3.48 -28.63 -27.75
C LEU A 195 -3.05 -28.54 -26.27
N PHE A 196 -2.98 -29.69 -25.60
CA PHE A 196 -2.66 -29.75 -24.18
C PHE A 196 -1.64 -30.84 -23.85
N ASP A 197 -0.60 -30.47 -23.10
CA ASP A 197 0.46 -31.37 -22.64
C ASP A 197 0.58 -31.33 -21.09
N SER A 198 1.14 -32.37 -20.49
CA SER A 198 1.41 -32.43 -19.04
C SER A 198 2.89 -32.70 -18.78
N TYR A 199 3.47 -31.94 -17.86
CA TYR A 199 4.87 -31.96 -17.48
C TYR A 199 4.98 -32.19 -15.96
N PRO A 200 5.10 -33.45 -15.51
CA PRO A 200 5.29 -33.76 -14.08
C PRO A 200 6.41 -32.98 -13.40
N THR A 201 7.48 -32.62 -14.12
CA THR A 201 8.63 -31.88 -13.57
C THR A 201 9.17 -30.84 -14.56
N LEU A 202 9.91 -29.84 -14.05
CA LEU A 202 10.66 -28.89 -14.89
C LEU A 202 11.66 -29.58 -15.82
N ARG A 203 12.21 -30.74 -15.40
CA ARG A 203 13.13 -31.54 -16.21
C ARG A 203 12.45 -32.12 -17.44
N GLU A 204 11.21 -32.58 -17.29
CA GLU A 204 10.42 -33.11 -18.40
C GLU A 204 10.00 -32.00 -19.35
N LEU A 205 9.61 -30.83 -18.82
CA LEU A 205 9.39 -29.63 -19.63
C LEU A 205 10.66 -29.29 -20.44
N ASP A 206 11.84 -29.23 -19.82
CA ASP A 206 13.10 -28.94 -20.51
C ASP A 206 13.40 -29.97 -21.61
N SER A 207 13.20 -31.27 -21.33
CA SER A 207 13.40 -32.34 -22.32
C SER A 207 12.51 -32.15 -23.54
N VAL A 208 11.25 -31.77 -23.33
CA VAL A 208 10.27 -31.52 -24.42
C VAL A 208 10.66 -30.28 -25.22
N LEU A 209 11.05 -29.19 -24.56
CA LEU A 209 11.51 -27.96 -25.22
C LEU A 209 12.81 -28.17 -26.03
N ARG A 210 13.73 -29.04 -25.58
CA ARG A 210 14.95 -29.39 -26.33
C ARG A 210 14.68 -30.22 -27.58
N ALA A 211 13.63 -31.03 -27.57
CA ALA A 211 13.23 -31.85 -28.71
C ALA A 211 12.58 -31.05 -29.86
N ALA A 212 12.68 -29.71 -29.85
CA ALA A 212 12.10 -28.77 -30.83
C ALA A 212 10.58 -28.91 -31.00
N THR A 213 9.87 -29.34 -29.96
CA THR A 213 8.41 -29.25 -29.92
C THR A 213 7.99 -27.80 -29.70
N ALA A 214 6.79 -27.44 -30.16
CA ALA A 214 6.26 -26.08 -30.01
C ALA A 214 6.15 -25.71 -28.51
N VAL A 215 6.67 -24.53 -28.16
CA VAL A 215 6.62 -23.99 -26.79
C VAL A 215 5.16 -23.73 -26.38
N PRO A 216 4.71 -24.11 -25.16
CA PRO A 216 3.38 -23.77 -24.69
C PRO A 216 3.18 -22.25 -24.58
N ASP A 217 2.03 -21.76 -25.02
CA ASP A 217 1.62 -20.36 -24.83
C ASP A 217 1.25 -20.09 -23.36
N VAL A 218 0.64 -21.08 -22.71
CA VAL A 218 0.21 -21.02 -21.31
C VAL A 218 0.67 -22.27 -20.57
N ILE A 219 1.32 -22.10 -19.41
CA ILE A 219 1.62 -23.20 -18.49
C ILE A 219 0.89 -22.96 -17.17
N VAL A 220 0.01 -23.88 -16.82
CA VAL A 220 -0.67 -23.94 -15.52
C VAL A 220 0.25 -24.64 -14.53
N VAL A 221 0.42 -24.08 -13.33
CA VAL A 221 1.36 -24.57 -12.32
C VAL A 221 0.64 -24.72 -10.98
N SER A 222 0.75 -25.90 -10.36
CA SER A 222 0.37 -26.11 -8.96
C SER A 222 1.62 -26.22 -8.10
N CYS A 223 1.75 -25.34 -7.09
CA CYS A 223 2.92 -25.29 -6.19
C CYS A 223 2.67 -25.95 -4.82
N THR A 224 1.43 -26.31 -4.52
CA THR A 224 1.00 -26.94 -3.27
C THR A 224 0.72 -28.43 -3.47
N ASP A 225 1.10 -29.23 -2.47
CA ASP A 225 0.69 -30.63 -2.30
C ASP A 225 -0.06 -30.76 -0.97
N GLU A 226 -0.81 -31.85 -0.79
CA GLU A 226 -1.43 -32.19 0.50
C GLU A 226 -0.39 -32.13 1.63
N ASP A 227 -0.77 -31.46 2.73
CA ASP A 227 0.05 -31.26 3.93
C ASP A 227 1.42 -30.61 3.70
N SER A 228 1.62 -29.95 2.55
CA SER A 228 2.87 -29.23 2.30
C SER A 228 3.06 -28.12 3.34
N PRO A 229 4.19 -28.12 4.06
CA PRO A 229 4.52 -27.00 4.93
C PRO A 229 4.58 -25.70 4.13
N VAL A 230 4.10 -24.60 4.72
CA VAL A 230 4.02 -23.29 4.06
C VAL A 230 5.36 -22.86 3.45
N ARG A 231 6.46 -23.06 4.18
CA ARG A 231 7.81 -22.74 3.68
C ARG A 231 8.17 -23.54 2.43
N SER A 232 7.84 -24.83 2.39
CA SER A 232 8.12 -25.70 1.25
C SER A 232 7.32 -25.28 0.01
N ALA A 233 6.04 -24.90 0.16
CA ALA A 233 5.24 -24.38 -0.94
C ALA A 233 5.81 -23.07 -1.51
N ALA A 234 6.20 -22.14 -0.64
CA ALA A 234 6.81 -20.88 -1.04
C ALA A 234 8.16 -21.09 -1.74
N GLN A 235 9.01 -22.00 -1.25
CA GLN A 235 10.29 -22.35 -1.89
C GLN A 235 10.10 -22.99 -3.26
N ARG A 236 9.11 -23.88 -3.42
CA ARG A 236 8.78 -24.47 -4.73
C ARG A 236 8.28 -23.43 -5.72
N ALA A 237 7.40 -22.53 -5.28
CA ALA A 237 6.94 -21.43 -6.13
C ALA A 237 8.11 -20.54 -6.58
N LEU A 238 9.00 -20.17 -5.65
CA LEU A 238 10.21 -19.41 -5.96
C LEU A 238 11.10 -20.12 -6.99
N MET A 239 11.37 -21.41 -6.80
CA MET A 239 12.15 -22.22 -7.74
C MET A 239 11.52 -22.25 -9.13
N VAL A 240 10.22 -22.57 -9.24
CA VAL A 240 9.53 -22.65 -10.54
C VAL A 240 9.56 -21.30 -11.25
N VAL A 241 9.30 -20.21 -10.52
CA VAL A 241 9.37 -18.86 -11.07
C VAL A 241 10.79 -18.57 -11.57
N GLN A 242 11.83 -18.76 -10.75
CA GLN A 242 13.21 -18.47 -11.13
C GLN A 242 13.66 -19.27 -12.36
N GLU A 243 13.38 -20.58 -12.40
CA GLU A 243 13.74 -21.44 -13.53
C GLU A 243 13.03 -21.02 -14.83
N CYS A 244 11.74 -20.70 -14.76
CA CYS A 244 11.01 -20.24 -15.94
C CYS A 244 11.42 -18.83 -16.38
N LEU A 245 11.81 -17.96 -15.44
CA LEU A 245 12.33 -16.63 -15.75
C LEU A 245 13.69 -16.70 -16.46
N ALA A 246 14.53 -17.66 -16.07
CA ALA A 246 15.87 -17.87 -16.63
C ALA A 246 15.84 -18.52 -18.03
N ASP A 247 14.79 -19.26 -18.38
CA ASP A 247 14.66 -19.88 -19.69
C ASP A 247 14.08 -18.92 -20.75
N HIS A 248 14.95 -18.39 -21.61
CA HIS A 248 14.58 -17.51 -22.72
C HIS A 248 13.55 -18.12 -23.69
N ARG A 249 13.46 -19.46 -23.80
CA ARG A 249 12.45 -20.12 -24.64
C ARG A 249 11.03 -19.86 -24.14
N LEU A 250 10.88 -19.68 -22.82
CA LEU A 250 9.62 -19.40 -22.13
C LEU A 250 9.32 -17.89 -22.01
N ALA A 251 10.12 -17.01 -22.62
CA ALA A 251 9.95 -15.56 -22.48
C ALA A 251 8.59 -15.02 -22.96
N LYS A 252 7.89 -15.77 -23.83
CA LYS A 252 6.52 -15.46 -24.30
C LYS A 252 5.43 -16.29 -23.63
N THR A 253 5.81 -17.31 -22.86
CA THR A 253 4.86 -18.19 -22.17
C THR A 253 4.28 -17.48 -20.95
N ARG A 254 2.96 -17.59 -20.79
CA ARG A 254 2.27 -17.10 -19.61
C ARG A 254 2.16 -18.18 -18.54
N LEU A 255 2.55 -17.86 -17.31
CA LEU A 255 2.48 -18.78 -16.19
C LEU A 255 1.23 -18.51 -15.36
N VAL A 256 0.40 -19.55 -15.20
CA VAL A 256 -0.85 -19.48 -14.45
C VAL A 256 -0.70 -20.32 -13.19
N LEU A 257 -0.50 -19.67 -12.05
CA LEU A 257 -0.39 -20.36 -10.77
C LEU A 257 -1.78 -20.59 -10.20
N VAL A 258 -2.09 -21.86 -9.97
CA VAL A 258 -3.40 -22.29 -9.47
C VAL A 258 -3.33 -22.71 -8.01
N SER A 259 -4.38 -22.36 -7.27
CA SER A 259 -4.62 -22.79 -5.88
C SER A 259 -6.10 -23.14 -5.68
N SER A 260 -6.41 -23.72 -4.52
CA SER A 260 -7.80 -24.01 -4.13
C SER A 260 -8.00 -23.70 -2.66
N GLY A 261 -8.75 -22.64 -2.36
CA GLY A 261 -9.01 -22.22 -0.98
C GLY A 261 -7.86 -21.42 -0.35
N ALA A 262 -7.05 -20.73 -1.18
CA ALA A 262 -5.97 -19.85 -0.73
C ALA A 262 -6.43 -18.39 -0.51
N VAL A 263 -7.58 -18.01 -1.06
CA VAL A 263 -8.13 -16.64 -0.96
C VAL A 263 -9.61 -16.64 -0.59
N ALA A 264 -10.03 -15.68 0.23
CA ALA A 264 -11.42 -15.52 0.64
C ALA A 264 -12.18 -14.68 -0.39
N ALA A 265 -12.73 -15.32 -1.42
CA ALA A 265 -13.45 -14.65 -2.49
C ALA A 265 -14.91 -14.33 -2.12
N ARG A 266 -15.45 -15.04 -1.12
CA ARG A 266 -16.76 -14.80 -0.53
C ARG A 266 -16.64 -14.64 0.99
N ALA A 267 -17.60 -13.93 1.58
CA ALA A 267 -17.63 -13.73 3.02
C ALA A 267 -17.79 -15.08 3.75
N GLY A 268 -16.93 -15.31 4.75
CA GLY A 268 -16.96 -16.52 5.58
C GLY A 268 -16.37 -17.78 4.94
N GLU A 269 -15.69 -17.68 3.79
CA GLU A 269 -14.95 -18.81 3.22
C GLU A 269 -13.83 -19.28 4.19
N ASP A 270 -13.74 -20.59 4.39
CA ASP A 270 -12.61 -21.21 5.08
C ASP A 270 -11.42 -21.29 4.13
N LEU A 271 -10.27 -20.75 4.56
CA LEU A 271 -9.02 -20.85 3.82
C LEU A 271 -8.21 -22.00 4.38
N SER A 272 -8.48 -23.20 3.86
CA SER A 272 -7.75 -24.43 4.25
C SER A 272 -6.37 -24.50 3.60
N ASP A 273 -6.15 -23.84 2.46
CA ASP A 273 -4.85 -23.82 1.77
C ASP A 273 -3.99 -22.62 2.18
N VAL A 274 -3.56 -22.62 3.44
CA VAL A 274 -2.65 -21.59 3.99
C VAL A 274 -1.31 -21.58 3.24
N SER A 275 -0.87 -22.72 2.72
CA SER A 275 0.35 -22.84 1.91
C SER A 275 0.19 -22.15 0.55
N GLY A 276 -1.00 -22.23 -0.07
CA GLY A 276 -1.36 -21.49 -1.27
C GLY A 276 -1.34 -19.98 -1.02
N ALA A 277 -1.73 -19.50 0.16
CA ALA A 277 -1.67 -18.07 0.49
C ALA A 277 -0.23 -17.52 0.46
N ALA A 278 0.77 -18.31 0.88
CA ALA A 278 2.18 -17.92 0.73
C ALA A 278 2.59 -17.79 -0.74
N VAL A 279 2.12 -18.72 -1.59
CA VAL A 279 2.37 -18.66 -3.04
C VAL A 279 1.74 -17.38 -3.62
N TRP A 280 0.50 -17.06 -3.25
CA TRP A 280 -0.16 -15.82 -3.66
C TRP A 280 0.63 -14.58 -3.26
N GLY A 281 1.04 -14.47 -1.99
CA GLY A 281 1.84 -13.33 -1.53
C GLY A 281 3.15 -13.19 -2.31
N LEU A 282 3.89 -14.29 -2.52
CA LEU A 282 5.13 -14.29 -3.31
C LEU A 282 4.88 -13.81 -4.75
N LEU A 283 3.85 -14.34 -5.40
CA LEU A 283 3.56 -14.04 -6.80
C LEU A 283 3.01 -12.64 -7.03
N ARG A 284 2.38 -12.00 -6.03
CA ARG A 284 2.03 -10.58 -6.12
C ARG A 284 3.28 -9.72 -6.29
N SER A 285 4.36 -10.01 -5.55
CA SER A 285 5.65 -9.37 -5.78
C SER A 285 6.24 -9.72 -7.15
N VAL A 286 6.16 -10.97 -7.59
CA VAL A 286 6.61 -11.38 -8.94
C VAL A 286 5.86 -10.61 -10.03
N GLN A 287 4.56 -10.36 -9.88
CA GLN A 287 3.76 -9.58 -10.82
C GLN A 287 4.21 -8.11 -10.87
N SER A 288 4.61 -7.53 -9.73
CA SER A 288 5.22 -6.20 -9.68
C SER A 288 6.59 -6.15 -10.36
N GLU A 289 7.35 -7.25 -10.35
CA GLU A 289 8.67 -7.35 -11.01
C GLU A 289 8.59 -7.73 -12.49
N HIS A 290 7.58 -8.50 -12.87
CA HIS A 290 7.40 -9.08 -14.21
C HIS A 290 5.93 -8.97 -14.64
N PRO A 291 5.48 -7.75 -15.00
CA PRO A 291 4.09 -7.53 -15.40
C PRO A 291 3.70 -8.41 -16.58
N ASP A 292 2.40 -8.75 -16.65
CA ASP A 292 1.76 -9.53 -17.71
C ASP A 292 2.24 -10.98 -17.92
N ARG A 293 3.27 -11.43 -17.19
CA ARG A 293 3.83 -12.79 -17.36
C ARG A 293 3.17 -13.84 -16.46
N PHE A 294 2.62 -13.42 -15.33
CA PHE A 294 2.10 -14.32 -14.28
C PHE A 294 0.64 -14.00 -13.96
N VAL A 295 -0.19 -15.04 -13.85
CA VAL A 295 -1.58 -14.94 -13.43
C VAL A 295 -1.85 -15.87 -12.26
N LEU A 296 -2.50 -15.35 -11.21
CA LEU A 296 -2.93 -16.12 -10.06
C LEU A 296 -4.41 -16.47 -10.20
N VAL A 297 -4.76 -17.75 -10.06
CA VAL A 297 -6.15 -18.21 -10.13
C VAL A 297 -6.46 -19.19 -9.00
N ASP A 298 -7.37 -18.82 -8.11
CA ASP A 298 -7.87 -19.71 -7.06
C ASP A 298 -9.22 -20.30 -7.49
N VAL A 299 -9.39 -21.61 -7.43
CA VAL A 299 -10.61 -22.31 -7.88
C VAL A 299 -11.26 -23.07 -6.73
N ASP A 300 -12.59 -23.18 -6.72
CA ASP A 300 -13.33 -23.98 -5.73
C ASP A 300 -13.59 -25.43 -6.17
N ASP A 301 -13.81 -25.66 -7.47
CA ASP A 301 -14.05 -27.01 -8.00
C ASP A 301 -13.38 -27.25 -9.37
N PRO A 302 -12.75 -28.42 -9.59
CA PRO A 302 -12.07 -28.70 -10.86
C PRO A 302 -13.01 -28.86 -12.06
N GLY A 303 -14.28 -29.22 -11.82
CA GLY A 303 -15.22 -29.50 -12.90
C GLY A 303 -15.65 -28.22 -13.61
N ASN A 304 -16.38 -27.37 -12.89
CA ASN A 304 -16.96 -26.14 -13.42
C ASN A 304 -15.94 -25.00 -13.44
N SER A 305 -15.28 -24.73 -12.32
CA SER A 305 -14.28 -23.66 -12.25
C SER A 305 -13.03 -23.99 -13.09
N GLY A 306 -12.64 -25.27 -13.20
CA GLY A 306 -11.55 -25.68 -14.11
C GLY A 306 -11.83 -25.42 -15.58
N ARG A 307 -13.07 -25.60 -16.06
CA ARG A 307 -13.47 -25.23 -17.44
C ARG A 307 -13.43 -23.72 -17.70
N SER A 308 -13.51 -22.92 -16.65
CA SER A 308 -13.50 -21.45 -16.74
C SER A 308 -12.08 -20.87 -16.68
N LEU A 309 -11.04 -21.71 -16.49
CA LEU A 309 -9.65 -21.23 -16.35
C LEU A 309 -9.18 -20.47 -17.59
N ALA A 310 -9.59 -20.90 -18.78
CA ALA A 310 -9.22 -20.21 -20.00
C ALA A 310 -9.90 -18.85 -20.16
N ALA A 311 -11.18 -18.73 -19.80
CA ALA A 311 -11.85 -17.43 -19.73
C ALA A 311 -11.21 -16.52 -18.67
N ALA A 312 -10.80 -17.07 -17.53
CA ALA A 312 -10.05 -16.33 -16.50
C ALA A 312 -8.74 -15.81 -17.07
N VAL A 313 -8.02 -16.64 -17.83
CA VAL A 313 -6.78 -16.26 -18.48
C VAL A 313 -7.00 -15.17 -19.53
N ALA A 314 -8.03 -15.31 -20.38
CA ALA A 314 -8.37 -14.35 -21.42
C ALA A 314 -8.87 -13.00 -20.89
N SER A 315 -9.37 -12.94 -19.64
CA SER A 315 -9.90 -11.71 -19.04
C SER A 315 -8.87 -10.56 -18.91
N GLY A 316 -7.58 -10.88 -18.94
CA GLY A 316 -6.50 -9.91 -18.72
C GLY A 316 -6.28 -9.53 -17.25
N GLU A 317 -7.12 -9.99 -16.32
CA GLU A 317 -6.88 -9.75 -14.89
C GLU A 317 -5.69 -10.60 -14.40
N PRO A 318 -4.75 -10.01 -13.63
CA PRO A 318 -3.59 -10.75 -13.12
C PRO A 318 -3.93 -11.67 -11.94
N GLN A 319 -5.06 -11.43 -11.27
CA GLN A 319 -5.48 -12.17 -10.08
C GLN A 319 -6.97 -12.44 -10.13
N LEU A 320 -7.34 -13.72 -10.08
CA LEU A 320 -8.74 -14.15 -10.11
C LEU A 320 -9.05 -15.20 -9.05
N ALA A 321 -10.29 -15.19 -8.59
CA ALA A 321 -10.92 -16.33 -7.96
C ALA A 321 -12.05 -16.81 -8.87
N VAL A 322 -12.11 -18.11 -9.14
CA VAL A 322 -13.20 -18.74 -9.88
C VAL A 322 -14.03 -19.51 -8.88
N ARG A 323 -15.30 -19.13 -8.79
CA ARG A 323 -16.25 -19.76 -7.86
C ARG A 323 -17.50 -20.19 -8.60
N ASN A 324 -17.77 -21.50 -8.64
CA ASN A 324 -18.83 -22.10 -9.46
C ASN A 324 -18.79 -21.59 -10.92
N GLY A 325 -17.59 -21.47 -11.51
CA GLY A 325 -17.38 -20.93 -12.85
C GLY A 325 -17.48 -19.40 -13.01
N ALA A 326 -17.92 -18.66 -11.98
CA ALA A 326 -17.94 -17.20 -12.03
C ALA A 326 -16.55 -16.63 -11.71
N LEU A 327 -16.08 -15.68 -12.53
CA LEU A 327 -14.80 -15.01 -12.37
C LEU A 327 -14.95 -13.81 -11.45
N LEU A 328 -14.08 -13.73 -10.45
CA LEU A 328 -14.01 -12.65 -9.49
C LEU A 328 -12.59 -12.07 -9.47
N ARG A 329 -12.46 -10.74 -9.35
CA ARG A 329 -11.18 -10.03 -9.22
C ARG A 329 -11.10 -9.26 -7.90
N PRO A 330 -9.92 -9.17 -7.25
CA PRO A 330 -9.78 -8.45 -5.99
C PRO A 330 -9.65 -6.94 -6.24
N ARG A 331 -10.27 -6.13 -5.38
CA ARG A 331 -10.10 -4.68 -5.29
C ARG A 331 -10.04 -4.25 -3.83
N LEU A 332 -9.16 -3.32 -3.50
CA LEU A 332 -9.14 -2.64 -2.21
C LEU A 332 -10.17 -1.51 -2.25
N VAL A 333 -11.03 -1.48 -1.24
CA VAL A 333 -12.04 -0.44 -1.05
C VAL A 333 -12.00 0.05 0.38
N ARG A 334 -12.53 1.25 0.63
CA ARG A 334 -12.68 1.75 2.00
C ARG A 334 -13.58 0.83 2.81
N SER A 335 -13.12 0.49 4.01
CA SER A 335 -13.90 -0.29 4.97
C SER A 335 -14.90 0.64 5.68
N PRO A 336 -16.13 0.18 5.93
CA PRO A 336 -16.97 0.86 6.92
C PRO A 336 -16.25 0.85 8.28
N PRO A 337 -16.54 1.83 9.15
CA PRO A 337 -15.99 1.84 10.49
C PRO A 337 -16.61 0.66 11.24
N PRO A 338 -15.86 0.05 12.17
CA PRO A 338 -16.37 -1.04 12.96
C PRO A 338 -17.57 -0.59 13.80
N PRO A 339 -18.56 -1.47 14.00
CA PRO A 339 -19.83 -1.10 14.64
C PRO A 339 -19.68 -0.78 16.13
N ARG A 340 -18.62 -1.26 16.79
CA ARG A 340 -18.36 -1.05 18.22
C ARG A 340 -16.86 -0.92 18.47
N ARG A 341 -16.49 -0.12 19.48
CA ARG A 341 -15.14 -0.18 20.05
C ARG A 341 -15.07 -1.34 21.03
N ARG A 342 -13.96 -2.09 20.98
CA ARG A 342 -13.64 -3.17 21.92
C ARG A 342 -12.43 -2.75 22.74
N SER A 343 -12.51 -2.86 24.06
CA SER A 343 -11.34 -2.72 24.92
C SER A 343 -10.77 -4.09 25.26
N LEU A 344 -9.45 -4.21 25.26
CA LEU A 344 -8.75 -5.38 25.76
C LEU A 344 -8.61 -5.28 27.28
N THR A 345 -8.68 -6.42 27.96
CA THR A 345 -8.58 -6.53 29.42
C THR A 345 -7.71 -7.74 29.76
N GLY A 346 -7.61 -8.14 31.04
CA GLY A 346 -7.00 -9.41 31.42
C GLY A 346 -5.50 -9.55 31.09
N THR A 347 -5.07 -10.79 30.84
CA THR A 347 -3.71 -11.12 30.41
C THR A 347 -3.59 -10.98 28.89
N VAL A 348 -2.62 -10.19 28.43
CA VAL A 348 -2.31 -9.98 27.01
C VAL A 348 -0.89 -10.42 26.70
N VAL A 349 -0.74 -11.29 25.69
CA VAL A 349 0.55 -11.79 25.21
C VAL A 349 0.96 -11.00 23.96
N ILE A 350 2.16 -10.42 23.97
CA ILE A 350 2.73 -9.71 22.81
C ILE A 350 4.01 -10.41 22.37
N THR A 351 4.00 -11.01 21.17
CA THR A 351 5.23 -11.57 20.59
C THR A 351 5.99 -10.51 19.80
N GLY A 352 7.31 -10.48 19.91
CA GLY A 352 8.06 -9.31 19.49
C GLY A 352 7.85 -8.13 20.45
N GLY A 353 7.43 -8.40 21.69
CA GLY A 353 7.01 -7.40 22.68
C GLY A 353 8.12 -6.43 23.10
N THR A 354 9.40 -6.80 22.94
CA THR A 354 10.53 -5.89 23.18
C THR A 354 11.01 -5.16 21.92
N GLY A 355 10.39 -5.42 20.76
CA GLY A 355 10.59 -4.64 19.54
C GLY A 355 9.94 -3.25 19.65
N GLU A 356 10.14 -2.39 18.65
CA GLU A 356 9.59 -1.02 18.65
C GLU A 356 8.06 -0.98 18.74
N LEU A 357 7.37 -1.62 17.79
CA LEU A 357 5.91 -1.72 17.80
C LEU A 357 5.38 -2.45 19.04
N GLY A 358 6.08 -3.50 19.50
CA GLY A 358 5.71 -4.23 20.71
C GLY A 358 5.73 -3.35 21.96
N ARG A 359 6.78 -2.51 22.10
CA ARG A 359 6.90 -1.53 23.19
C ARG A 359 5.84 -0.44 23.11
N LEU A 360 5.56 0.05 21.90
CA LEU A 360 4.53 1.06 21.67
C LEU A 360 3.14 0.54 22.07
N LEU A 361 2.80 -0.68 21.63
CA LEU A 361 1.54 -1.33 21.98
C LEU A 361 1.47 -1.65 23.48
N ALA A 362 2.56 -2.13 24.09
CA ALA A 362 2.58 -2.41 25.53
C ALA A 362 2.20 -1.18 26.36
N ARG A 363 2.74 0.00 26.02
CA ARG A 363 2.36 1.28 26.65
C ARG A 363 0.89 1.60 26.40
N HIS A 364 0.47 1.57 25.14
CA HIS A 364 -0.90 1.88 24.73
C HIS A 364 -1.94 1.00 25.43
N LEU A 365 -1.65 -0.29 25.62
CA LEU A 365 -2.55 -1.22 26.30
C LEU A 365 -2.68 -0.93 27.80
N VAL A 366 -1.64 -0.44 28.46
CA VAL A 366 -1.70 -0.11 29.91
C VAL A 366 -2.36 1.24 30.15
N THR A 367 -2.18 2.20 29.24
CA THR A 367 -2.70 3.56 29.40
C THR A 367 -4.09 3.77 28.77
N GLY A 368 -4.34 3.17 27.61
CA GLY A 368 -5.57 3.32 26.83
C GLY A 368 -6.57 2.17 26.98
N HIS A 369 -6.13 1.01 27.47
CA HIS A 369 -6.98 -0.15 27.77
C HIS A 369 -6.91 -0.52 29.25
N ASP A 370 -7.78 -1.44 29.70
CA ASP A 370 -7.75 -1.94 31.08
C ASP A 370 -6.90 -3.21 31.21
N VAL A 371 -5.75 -3.21 30.52
CA VAL A 371 -4.80 -4.32 30.57
C VAL A 371 -3.86 -4.11 31.75
N ARG A 372 -3.91 -5.04 32.70
CA ARG A 372 -3.08 -5.01 33.92
C ARG A 372 -2.06 -6.14 33.98
N HIS A 373 -2.08 -7.07 33.02
CA HIS A 373 -1.07 -8.13 32.94
C HIS A 373 -0.57 -8.29 31.50
N LEU A 374 0.69 -7.95 31.27
CA LEU A 374 1.38 -8.09 29.99
C LEU A 374 2.40 -9.22 30.03
N VAL A 375 2.44 -10.03 28.99
CA VAL A 375 3.47 -11.05 28.76
C VAL A 375 4.20 -10.71 27.47
N LEU A 376 5.43 -10.20 27.59
CA LEU A 376 6.23 -9.72 26.47
C LEU A 376 7.22 -10.82 26.04
N LEU A 377 6.92 -11.50 24.93
CA LEU A 377 7.74 -12.58 24.41
C LEU A 377 8.72 -12.05 23.36
N SER A 378 10.00 -12.36 23.53
CA SER A 378 11.01 -12.14 22.49
C SER A 378 12.20 -13.07 22.68
N ARG A 379 12.99 -13.34 21.63
CA ARG A 379 14.15 -14.24 21.72
C ARG A 379 15.17 -13.85 22.81
N ARG A 380 15.37 -12.54 23.00
CA ARG A 380 16.30 -12.01 24.01
C ARG A 380 15.64 -11.82 25.38
N GLY A 381 14.30 -11.74 25.44
CA GLY A 381 13.55 -11.54 26.68
C GLY A 381 14.09 -10.34 27.48
N PRO A 382 14.38 -10.52 28.79
CA PRO A 382 14.94 -9.48 29.65
C PRO A 382 16.28 -8.91 29.16
N GLY A 383 17.04 -9.66 28.35
CA GLY A 383 18.29 -9.19 27.74
C GLY A 383 18.10 -8.30 26.51
N SER A 384 16.87 -7.92 26.16
CA SER A 384 16.62 -6.98 25.07
C SER A 384 16.97 -5.55 25.51
N PRO A 385 17.61 -4.74 24.65
CA PRO A 385 17.83 -3.32 24.96
C PRO A 385 16.52 -2.60 25.29
N GLY A 386 16.47 -1.86 26.39
CA GLY A 386 15.28 -1.13 26.81
C GLY A 386 14.21 -1.96 27.52
N ALA A 387 14.42 -3.27 27.75
CA ALA A 387 13.39 -4.13 28.36
C ALA A 387 13.18 -3.86 29.85
N ALA A 388 14.25 -3.62 30.61
CA ALA A 388 14.17 -3.33 32.03
C ALA A 388 13.52 -1.97 32.29
N GLU A 389 13.84 -0.97 31.45
CA GLU A 389 13.24 0.36 31.50
C GLU A 389 11.74 0.30 31.19
N LEU A 390 11.36 -0.46 30.15
CA LEU A 390 9.96 -0.68 29.80
C LEU A 390 9.18 -1.39 30.92
N ASP A 391 9.74 -2.44 31.50
CA ASP A 391 9.14 -3.17 32.63
C ASP A 391 8.89 -2.24 33.82
N ALA A 392 9.90 -1.47 34.22
CA ALA A 392 9.78 -0.50 35.31
C ALA A 392 8.74 0.59 35.01
N GLU A 393 8.71 1.12 33.79
CA GLU A 393 7.74 2.12 33.34
C GLU A 393 6.30 1.60 33.44
N LEU A 394 6.02 0.43 32.84
CA LEU A 394 4.68 -0.16 32.82
C LEU A 394 4.23 -0.62 34.22
N THR A 395 5.18 -1.08 35.05
CA THR A 395 4.93 -1.41 36.45
C THR A 395 4.55 -0.18 37.27
N ALA A 396 5.22 0.96 37.05
CA ALA A 396 4.87 2.23 37.67
C ALA A 396 3.47 2.72 37.25
N LEU A 397 3.00 2.35 36.04
CA LEU A 397 1.65 2.59 35.55
C LEU A 397 0.61 1.56 36.05
N GLY A 398 1.01 0.64 36.94
CA GLY A 398 0.12 -0.30 37.62
C GLY A 398 -0.13 -1.61 36.86
N ALA A 399 0.66 -1.92 35.84
CA ALA A 399 0.62 -3.23 35.18
C ALA A 399 1.62 -4.21 35.80
N ARG A 400 1.26 -5.49 35.83
CA ARG A 400 2.23 -6.58 35.98
C ARG A 400 2.81 -6.90 34.61
N VAL A 401 4.13 -6.95 34.48
CA VAL A 401 4.79 -7.30 33.21
C VAL A 401 5.71 -8.50 33.40
N ASP A 402 5.50 -9.55 32.60
CA ASP A 402 6.40 -10.69 32.50
C ASP A 402 7.17 -10.59 31.17
N VAL A 403 8.46 -10.25 31.22
CA VAL A 403 9.34 -10.26 30.02
C VAL A 403 10.02 -11.63 29.91
N VAL A 404 9.68 -12.39 28.86
CA VAL A 404 10.10 -13.80 28.75
C VAL A 404 10.95 -14.01 27.49
N ALA A 405 12.09 -14.67 27.68
CA ALA A 405 12.93 -15.13 26.58
C ALA A 405 12.28 -16.34 25.90
N CYS A 406 11.78 -16.15 24.68
CA CYS A 406 11.06 -17.18 23.92
C CYS A 406 11.28 -16.99 22.41
N ASP A 407 11.72 -18.05 21.73
CA ASP A 407 11.64 -18.12 20.27
C ASP A 407 10.26 -18.67 19.89
N VAL A 408 9.35 -17.78 19.53
CA VAL A 408 7.95 -18.14 19.22
C VAL A 408 7.81 -19.05 17.99
N ALA A 409 8.85 -19.09 17.14
CA ALA A 409 8.93 -20.03 16.03
C ALA A 409 9.41 -21.43 16.46
N ASP A 410 9.75 -21.64 17.74
CA ASP A 410 9.98 -22.94 18.34
C ASP A 410 8.79 -23.33 19.21
N ARG A 411 8.10 -24.40 18.83
CA ARG A 411 6.86 -24.82 19.49
C ARG A 411 7.07 -25.13 20.97
N SER A 412 8.16 -25.85 21.31
CA SER A 412 8.43 -26.27 22.68
C SER A 412 8.77 -25.08 23.60
N SER A 413 9.49 -24.09 23.07
CA SER A 413 9.78 -22.83 23.75
C SER A 413 8.51 -22.04 24.02
N LEU A 414 7.60 -21.98 23.04
CA LEU A 414 6.33 -21.28 23.19
C LEU A 414 5.40 -21.99 24.19
N GLU A 415 5.27 -23.31 24.12
CA GLU A 415 4.52 -24.10 25.12
C GLU A 415 5.03 -23.85 26.53
N SER A 416 6.36 -23.85 26.72
CA SER A 416 6.99 -23.57 28.02
C SER A 416 6.72 -22.14 28.51
N ALA A 417 6.75 -21.16 27.61
CA ALA A 417 6.48 -19.76 27.96
C ALA A 417 5.00 -19.53 28.33
N LEU A 418 4.07 -20.27 27.73
CA LEU A 418 2.64 -20.16 28.00
C LEU A 418 2.16 -20.97 29.21
N ALA A 419 2.88 -22.02 29.62
CA ALA A 419 2.44 -22.92 30.69
C ALA A 419 2.26 -22.24 32.06
N GLY A 420 2.96 -21.13 32.32
CA GLY A 420 2.97 -20.44 33.62
C GLY A 420 2.08 -19.19 33.70
N ILE A 421 1.36 -18.83 32.62
CA ILE A 421 0.55 -17.61 32.58
C ILE A 421 -0.95 -17.93 32.65
N PRO A 422 -1.80 -17.01 33.15
CA PRO A 422 -3.24 -17.13 32.99
C PRO A 422 -3.63 -17.26 31.52
N ALA A 423 -4.75 -17.92 31.24
CA ALA A 423 -5.29 -18.02 29.89
C ALA A 423 -5.37 -16.61 29.27
N PRO A 424 -4.70 -16.37 28.12
CA PRO A 424 -4.63 -15.04 27.56
C PRO A 424 -5.99 -14.64 27.00
N SER A 425 -6.43 -13.45 27.36
CA SER A 425 -7.63 -12.83 26.78
C SER A 425 -7.34 -12.15 25.43
N ALA A 426 -6.06 -11.86 25.15
CA ALA A 426 -5.61 -11.44 23.84
C ALA A 426 -4.16 -11.89 23.54
N VAL A 427 -3.90 -12.13 22.26
CA VAL A 427 -2.57 -12.37 21.68
C VAL A 427 -2.37 -11.37 20.55
N ILE A 428 -1.26 -10.64 20.60
CA ILE A 428 -0.86 -9.69 19.57
C ILE A 428 0.50 -10.12 19.02
N HIS A 429 0.51 -10.55 17.76
CA HIS A 429 1.70 -11.05 17.09
C HIS A 429 2.37 -9.96 16.25
N THR A 430 3.45 -9.37 16.76
CA THR A 430 4.23 -8.33 16.04
C THR A 430 5.65 -8.79 15.66
N ALA A 431 5.97 -10.07 15.86
CA ALA A 431 7.31 -10.57 15.54
C ALA A 431 7.51 -10.63 14.02
N GLY A 432 8.67 -10.18 13.56
CA GLY A 432 9.00 -10.19 12.14
C GLY A 432 10.37 -9.57 11.85
N VAL A 433 10.90 -9.88 10.68
CA VAL A 433 12.15 -9.32 10.14
C VAL A 433 11.98 -9.08 8.65
N LEU A 434 12.75 -8.14 8.10
CA LEU A 434 12.88 -7.95 6.66
C LEU A 434 14.12 -8.66 6.12
N SER A 435 14.06 -9.02 4.84
CA SER A 435 15.19 -9.56 4.09
C SER A 435 14.92 -9.38 2.60
N ASP A 436 14.75 -8.13 2.19
CA ASP A 436 14.35 -7.76 0.84
C ASP A 436 15.38 -8.25 -0.20
N GLY A 437 14.87 -8.60 -1.38
CA GLY A 437 15.64 -9.13 -2.49
C GLY A 437 14.72 -9.42 -3.67
N ALA A 438 15.17 -9.02 -4.86
CA ALA A 438 14.48 -9.31 -6.12
C ALA A 438 14.29 -10.82 -6.30
N ILE A 439 13.24 -11.23 -7.02
CA ILE A 439 12.89 -12.64 -7.19
C ILE A 439 14.04 -13.42 -7.82
N GLY A 440 14.79 -12.82 -8.75
CA GLY A 440 15.95 -13.48 -9.39
C GLY A 440 17.11 -13.80 -8.44
N THR A 441 17.23 -13.13 -7.30
CA THR A 441 18.33 -13.32 -6.33
C THR A 441 17.88 -13.83 -4.97
N LEU A 442 16.56 -13.85 -4.72
CA LEU A 442 15.98 -14.36 -3.48
C LEU A 442 16.32 -15.84 -3.30
N THR A 443 16.90 -16.18 -2.15
CA THR A 443 17.30 -17.57 -1.83
C THR A 443 16.27 -18.23 -0.91
N PRO A 444 16.19 -19.57 -0.88
CA PRO A 444 15.38 -20.30 0.11
C PRO A 444 15.68 -19.90 1.56
N ARG A 445 16.95 -19.63 1.87
CA ARG A 445 17.36 -19.14 3.20
C ARG A 445 16.85 -17.72 3.49
N GLY A 446 16.85 -16.85 2.49
CA GLY A 446 16.28 -15.50 2.59
C GLY A 446 14.76 -15.52 2.78
N LEU A 447 14.08 -16.49 2.17
CA LEU A 447 12.66 -16.76 2.38
C LEU A 447 12.40 -17.25 3.81
N ASP A 448 13.09 -18.31 4.26
CA ASP A 448 12.91 -18.89 5.60
C ASP A 448 13.20 -17.90 6.73
N LYS A 449 14.18 -17.00 6.55
CA LYS A 449 14.52 -15.95 7.51
C LYS A 449 13.31 -15.06 7.84
N VAL A 450 12.46 -14.77 6.85
CA VAL A 450 11.28 -13.91 7.00
C VAL A 450 10.05 -14.71 7.43
N LEU A 451 9.84 -15.89 6.83
CA LEU A 451 8.68 -16.72 7.14
C LEU A 451 8.74 -17.25 8.58
N ARG A 452 9.90 -17.70 9.08
CA ARG A 452 10.00 -18.36 10.38
C ARG A 452 9.44 -17.54 11.56
N PRO A 453 9.89 -16.29 11.83
CA PRO A 453 9.39 -15.53 12.97
C PRO A 453 7.95 -15.01 12.82
N LYS A 454 7.36 -15.07 11.62
CA LYS A 454 5.98 -14.63 11.33
C LYS A 454 5.02 -15.82 11.20
N VAL A 455 5.25 -16.64 10.19
CA VAL A 455 4.38 -17.75 9.79
C VAL A 455 4.41 -18.87 10.81
N ASP A 456 5.58 -19.44 11.11
CA ASP A 456 5.65 -20.60 12.02
C ASP A 456 5.17 -20.20 13.42
N ALA A 457 5.55 -19.00 13.86
CA ALA A 457 5.09 -18.42 15.12
C ALA A 457 3.57 -18.27 15.17
N ALA A 458 2.94 -17.71 14.14
CA ALA A 458 1.50 -17.54 14.08
C ALA A 458 0.75 -18.88 14.02
N LEU A 459 1.29 -19.88 13.31
CA LEU A 459 0.73 -21.24 13.27
C LEU A 459 0.84 -21.92 14.64
N HIS A 460 1.98 -21.83 15.33
CA HIS A 460 2.10 -22.37 16.70
C HIS A 460 1.15 -21.66 17.67
N LEU A 461 1.06 -20.32 17.60
CA LEU A 461 0.09 -19.56 18.40
C LEU A 461 -1.34 -19.97 18.09
N HIS A 462 -1.66 -20.24 16.82
CA HIS A 462 -2.96 -20.74 16.44
C HIS A 462 -3.25 -22.06 17.15
N ASP A 463 -2.38 -23.06 17.00
CA ASP A 463 -2.55 -24.39 17.59
C ASP A 463 -2.70 -24.35 19.12
N LEU A 464 -1.95 -23.47 19.80
CA LEU A 464 -1.91 -23.39 21.26
C LEU A 464 -3.04 -22.53 21.85
N ILE A 465 -3.59 -21.57 21.08
CA ILE A 465 -4.60 -20.63 21.55
C ILE A 465 -5.92 -20.84 20.79
N GLN A 466 -6.75 -21.71 21.36
CA GLN A 466 -8.03 -22.19 20.82
C GLN A 466 -9.25 -21.66 21.59
N ASP A 467 -9.04 -20.74 22.54
CA ASP A 467 -10.14 -20.07 23.24
C ASP A 467 -10.91 -19.15 22.25
N PRO A 468 -12.23 -19.34 22.07
CA PRO A 468 -13.05 -18.54 21.15
C PRO A 468 -13.22 -17.07 21.59
N ASP A 469 -12.97 -16.73 22.85
CA ASP A 469 -13.09 -15.37 23.38
C ASP A 469 -11.76 -14.60 23.32
N CYS A 470 -10.64 -15.31 23.20
CA CYS A 470 -9.30 -14.73 23.10
C CYS A 470 -9.15 -13.92 21.80
N ALA A 471 -8.93 -12.60 21.91
CA ALA A 471 -8.66 -11.76 20.75
C ALA A 471 -7.29 -12.14 20.14
N PHE A 472 -7.27 -12.57 18.88
CA PHE A 472 -6.07 -13.00 18.19
C PHE A 472 -5.73 -12.02 17.06
N VAL A 473 -4.76 -11.14 17.28
CA VAL A 473 -4.39 -10.08 16.34
C VAL A 473 -2.98 -10.34 15.78
N VAL A 474 -2.85 -10.37 14.45
CA VAL A 474 -1.56 -10.56 13.77
C VAL A 474 -1.20 -9.33 12.95
N PHE A 475 0.04 -8.87 13.09
CA PHE A 475 0.55 -7.72 12.35
C PHE A 475 1.10 -8.20 11.00
N SER A 476 0.27 -8.00 9.99
CA SER A 476 0.55 -8.23 8.57
C SER A 476 1.06 -6.93 7.93
N SER A 477 1.09 -6.87 6.60
CA SER A 477 1.46 -5.67 5.84
C SER A 477 0.68 -5.58 4.54
N VAL A 478 0.42 -4.36 4.07
CA VAL A 478 -0.16 -4.08 2.75
C VAL A 478 0.65 -4.71 1.61
N ALA A 479 1.95 -4.97 1.82
CA ALA A 479 2.79 -5.71 0.86
C ALA A 479 2.25 -7.11 0.56
N GLY A 480 1.59 -7.76 1.53
CA GLY A 480 0.91 -9.05 1.32
C GLY A 480 -0.32 -8.95 0.41
N LEU A 481 -0.98 -7.78 0.36
CA LEU A 481 -2.20 -7.55 -0.44
C LEU A 481 -1.90 -7.02 -1.85
N VAL A 482 -0.93 -6.11 -1.96
CA VAL A 482 -0.62 -5.42 -3.22
C VAL A 482 0.54 -6.09 -3.95
N GLY A 483 1.56 -6.55 -3.22
CA GLY A 483 2.83 -7.02 -3.78
C GLY A 483 3.78 -5.87 -4.10
N ASN A 484 4.98 -5.92 -3.55
CA ASN A 484 6.06 -4.96 -3.83
C ASN A 484 7.23 -5.67 -4.48
N ALA A 485 7.84 -5.02 -5.49
CA ALA A 485 9.09 -5.48 -6.06
C ALA A 485 10.17 -5.61 -4.96
N GLY A 486 10.92 -6.71 -4.98
CA GLY A 486 11.94 -7.03 -3.98
C GLY A 486 11.41 -7.58 -2.65
N GLN A 487 10.10 -7.75 -2.48
CA GLN A 487 9.52 -8.17 -1.19
C GLN A 487 8.76 -9.49 -1.26
N GLY A 488 9.12 -10.40 -2.19
CA GLY A 488 8.40 -11.67 -2.37
C GLY A 488 8.31 -12.54 -1.12
N ASN A 489 9.36 -12.59 -0.30
CA ASN A 489 9.35 -13.31 0.98
C ASN A 489 8.46 -12.65 2.04
N TYR A 490 8.48 -11.33 2.13
CA TYR A 490 7.67 -10.57 3.07
C TYR A 490 6.19 -10.59 2.69
N ALA A 491 5.87 -10.42 1.41
CA ALA A 491 4.51 -10.54 0.90
C ALA A 491 3.95 -11.96 1.14
N ALA A 492 4.74 -13.01 0.89
CA ALA A 492 4.37 -14.39 1.20
C ALA A 492 4.03 -14.59 2.68
N ALA A 493 4.89 -14.12 3.59
CA ALA A 493 4.66 -14.27 5.03
C ALA A 493 3.39 -13.55 5.51
N ASN A 494 3.13 -12.35 5.01
CA ASN A 494 1.97 -11.55 5.41
C ASN A 494 0.65 -12.10 4.82
N ALA A 495 0.66 -12.60 3.58
CA ALA A 495 -0.52 -13.26 3.00
C ALA A 495 -0.95 -14.52 3.78
N VAL A 496 -0.01 -15.22 4.40
CA VAL A 496 -0.30 -16.35 5.31
C VAL A 496 -0.99 -15.89 6.59
N LEU A 497 -0.56 -14.77 7.18
CA LEU A 497 -1.22 -14.20 8.36
C LEU A 497 -2.67 -13.80 8.05
N ASP A 498 -2.88 -13.22 6.87
CA ASP A 498 -4.21 -12.87 6.37
C ASP A 498 -5.09 -14.12 6.21
N ALA A 499 -4.55 -15.19 5.60
CA ALA A 499 -5.26 -16.44 5.44
C ALA A 499 -5.57 -17.12 6.78
N LEU A 500 -4.64 -17.08 7.74
CA LEU A 500 -4.83 -17.62 9.08
C LEU A 500 -5.97 -16.91 9.83
N ALA A 501 -6.10 -15.58 9.68
CA ALA A 501 -7.21 -14.85 10.28
C ALA A 501 -8.57 -15.33 9.75
N HIS A 502 -8.70 -15.55 8.43
CA HIS A 502 -9.89 -16.16 7.84
C HIS A 502 -10.13 -17.58 8.34
N HIS A 503 -9.09 -18.42 8.36
CA HIS A 503 -9.13 -19.81 8.83
C HIS A 503 -9.65 -19.93 10.27
N ARG A 504 -9.19 -19.02 11.16
CA ARG A 504 -9.65 -18.94 12.55
C ARG A 504 -11.14 -18.59 12.63
N ARG A 505 -11.59 -17.59 11.88
CA ARG A 505 -13.01 -17.16 11.90
C ARG A 505 -13.96 -18.20 11.35
N ALA A 506 -13.58 -18.93 10.31
CA ALA A 506 -14.36 -20.05 9.81
C ALA A 506 -14.60 -21.14 10.88
N ARG A 507 -13.68 -21.26 11.86
CA ARG A 507 -13.77 -22.14 13.04
C ARG A 507 -14.38 -21.49 14.28
N ARG A 508 -14.99 -20.30 14.13
CA ARG A 508 -15.58 -19.51 15.24
C ARG A 508 -14.58 -19.08 16.31
N LEU A 509 -13.30 -18.98 15.96
CA LEU A 509 -12.28 -18.36 16.79
C LEU A 509 -12.11 -16.89 16.37
N GLN A 510 -11.72 -16.02 17.29
CA GLN A 510 -11.29 -14.66 16.90
C GLN A 510 -9.99 -14.76 16.09
N GLY A 511 -9.84 -13.88 15.10
CA GLY A 511 -8.63 -13.78 14.28
C GLY A 511 -8.67 -12.52 13.45
N LEU A 512 -7.77 -11.56 13.67
CA LEU A 512 -7.72 -10.28 12.96
C LEU A 512 -6.32 -10.07 12.39
N SER A 513 -6.22 -10.00 11.06
CA SER A 513 -4.97 -9.61 10.41
C SER A 513 -5.01 -8.12 10.08
N LEU A 514 -3.98 -7.38 10.51
CA LEU A 514 -3.82 -5.96 10.22
C LEU A 514 -2.70 -5.78 9.20
N ALA A 515 -3.07 -5.59 7.94
CA ALA A 515 -2.18 -5.36 6.82
C ALA A 515 -1.70 -3.90 6.81
N TRP A 516 -0.81 -3.56 7.74
CA TRP A 516 -0.33 -2.20 7.97
C TRP A 516 0.38 -1.60 6.76
N GLY A 517 0.16 -0.29 6.56
CA GLY A 517 1.08 0.57 5.83
C GLY A 517 2.38 0.80 6.62
N LEU A 518 3.28 1.61 6.06
CA LEU A 518 4.53 1.95 6.74
C LEU A 518 4.26 2.80 7.99
N TRP A 519 4.90 2.47 9.11
CA TRP A 519 4.93 3.31 10.30
C TRP A 519 6.17 4.20 10.25
N GLU A 520 6.04 5.45 10.68
CA GLU A 520 7.21 6.29 10.96
C GLU A 520 8.05 5.59 12.04
N SER A 521 9.36 5.53 11.84
CA SER A 521 10.24 4.79 12.75
C SER A 521 11.67 5.31 12.68
N GLU A 522 12.31 5.45 13.84
CA GLU A 522 13.73 5.79 13.96
C GLU A 522 14.62 4.54 14.09
N ASN A 523 14.11 3.42 14.62
CA ASN A 523 14.92 2.23 14.97
C ASN A 523 14.25 0.88 14.61
N GLY A 524 13.19 0.92 13.81
CA GLY A 524 12.30 -0.21 13.54
C GLY A 524 12.33 -0.67 12.08
N MET A 525 11.28 -1.37 11.67
CA MET A 525 11.17 -1.92 10.32
C MET A 525 10.99 -0.77 9.31
N GLY A 526 12.10 -0.24 8.80
CA GLY A 526 12.14 0.97 7.97
C GLY A 526 13.32 1.90 8.24
N SER A 527 14.09 1.68 9.31
CA SER A 527 15.23 2.56 9.69
C SER A 527 16.40 2.52 8.71
N ASP A 528 16.57 1.41 7.99
CA ASP A 528 17.67 1.20 7.03
C ASP A 528 17.26 1.48 5.57
N LEU A 529 16.10 2.10 5.35
CA LEU A 529 15.60 2.38 4.01
C LEU A 529 16.50 3.41 3.30
N SER A 530 16.90 3.09 2.08
CA SER A 530 17.64 4.01 1.22
C SER A 530 16.76 5.18 0.76
N ALA A 531 17.37 6.24 0.24
CA ALA A 531 16.63 7.33 -0.40
C ALA A 531 15.73 6.83 -1.55
N ALA A 532 16.17 5.80 -2.28
CA ALA A 532 15.40 5.16 -3.34
C ALA A 532 14.16 4.43 -2.77
N ASP A 533 14.30 3.73 -1.64
CA ASP A 533 13.17 3.06 -0.97
C ASP A 533 12.11 4.06 -0.50
N HIS A 534 12.55 5.18 0.11
CA HIS A 534 11.63 6.25 0.53
C HIS A 534 10.86 6.86 -0.65
N ASN A 535 11.52 7.06 -1.78
CA ASN A 535 10.87 7.58 -2.98
C ASN A 535 9.92 6.55 -3.62
N ARG A 536 10.27 5.26 -3.61
CA ARG A 536 9.37 4.17 -4.02
C ARG A 536 8.09 4.18 -3.18
N ILE A 537 8.23 4.32 -1.86
CA ILE A 537 7.08 4.40 -0.94
C ILE A 537 6.22 5.61 -1.26
N LYS A 538 6.80 6.80 -1.45
CA LYS A 538 6.05 8.00 -1.86
C LYS A 538 5.25 7.81 -3.15
N ARG A 539 5.83 7.14 -4.15
CA ARG A 539 5.18 6.85 -5.45
C ARG A 539 4.14 5.73 -5.38
N SER A 540 4.22 4.85 -4.37
CA SER A 540 3.23 3.76 -4.18
C SER A 540 1.84 4.24 -3.73
N GLY A 541 1.70 5.53 -3.41
CA GLY A 541 0.49 6.11 -2.85
C GLY A 541 0.34 5.88 -1.34
N PHE A 542 1.19 5.08 -0.70
CA PHE A 542 1.16 4.89 0.76
C PHE A 542 2.13 5.84 1.46
N ALA A 543 1.60 6.69 2.33
CA ALA A 543 2.39 7.56 3.19
C ALA A 543 2.67 6.89 4.55
N PRO A 544 3.77 7.25 5.24
CA PRO A 544 4.01 6.82 6.61
C PRO A 544 2.88 7.24 7.56
N LEU A 545 2.56 6.34 8.50
CA LEU A 545 1.66 6.54 9.63
C LEU A 545 2.48 6.97 10.85
N GLY A 546 2.10 8.08 11.48
CA GLY A 546 2.63 8.45 12.80
C GLY A 546 2.17 7.47 13.87
N HIS A 547 2.90 7.37 14.98
CA HIS A 547 2.60 6.43 16.08
C HIS A 547 1.17 6.58 16.63
N ASP A 548 0.73 7.80 16.92
CA ASP A 548 -0.61 8.06 17.48
C ASP A 548 -1.72 7.68 16.49
N GLN A 549 -1.50 7.93 15.19
CA GLN A 549 -2.43 7.52 14.13
C GLN A 549 -2.52 6.00 14.03
N GLY A 550 -1.38 5.32 14.08
CA GLY A 550 -1.32 3.86 14.05
C GLY A 550 -2.02 3.22 15.25
N LEU A 551 -1.82 3.75 16.46
CA LEU A 551 -2.49 3.28 17.68
C LEU A 551 -4.01 3.54 17.63
N ALA A 552 -4.45 4.71 17.18
CA ALA A 552 -5.87 5.01 17.01
C ALA A 552 -6.54 4.07 15.99
N LEU A 553 -5.85 3.73 14.90
CA LEU A 553 -6.33 2.74 13.93
C LEU A 553 -6.35 1.33 14.49
N PHE A 554 -5.37 0.95 15.32
CA PHE A 554 -5.37 -0.33 16.02
C PHE A 554 -6.64 -0.46 16.86
N ASP A 555 -6.95 0.53 17.71
CA ASP A 555 -8.15 0.53 18.55
C ASP A 555 -9.44 0.45 17.74
N ALA A 556 -9.49 1.20 16.63
CA ALA A 556 -10.63 1.14 15.73
C ALA A 556 -10.84 -0.31 15.26
N THR A 557 -9.80 -0.99 14.80
CA THR A 557 -9.94 -2.32 14.18
C THR A 557 -10.41 -3.44 15.12
N LEU A 558 -10.23 -3.31 16.44
CA LEU A 558 -10.50 -4.38 17.41
C LEU A 558 -11.96 -4.84 17.49
N GLY A 559 -12.90 -4.01 17.05
CA GLY A 559 -14.33 -4.35 17.00
C GLY A 559 -14.86 -4.68 15.61
N SER A 560 -13.98 -4.94 14.64
CA SER A 560 -14.35 -5.24 13.26
C SER A 560 -14.79 -6.69 13.05
N ASP A 561 -15.81 -6.88 12.21
CA ASP A 561 -16.24 -8.20 11.72
C ASP A 561 -15.39 -8.69 10.53
N GLU A 562 -14.42 -7.90 10.05
CA GLU A 562 -13.57 -8.22 8.88
C GLU A 562 -12.32 -9.04 9.23
N ALA A 563 -12.11 -10.17 8.53
CA ALA A 563 -10.90 -11.00 8.43
C ALA A 563 -9.60 -10.24 8.62
N VAL A 564 -9.48 -9.32 7.67
CA VAL A 564 -8.27 -8.64 7.28
C VAL A 564 -8.68 -7.20 7.03
N LEU A 565 -8.00 -6.28 7.69
CA LEU A 565 -8.10 -4.86 7.42
C LEU A 565 -6.71 -4.35 7.08
N ALA A 566 -6.65 -3.35 6.21
CA ALA A 566 -5.42 -2.64 5.89
C ALA A 566 -5.50 -1.21 6.43
N PRO A 567 -4.95 -0.95 7.63
CA PRO A 567 -4.82 0.41 8.14
C PRO A 567 -3.63 1.09 7.45
N VAL A 568 -3.93 2.11 6.67
CA VAL A 568 -2.98 2.79 5.80
C VAL A 568 -3.27 4.30 5.75
N ARG A 569 -2.23 5.09 5.47
CA ARG A 569 -2.40 6.47 5.04
C ARG A 569 -2.23 6.53 3.52
N LEU A 570 -3.34 6.70 2.81
CA LEU A 570 -3.34 6.74 1.35
C LEU A 570 -3.25 8.19 0.85
N ASN A 571 -2.24 8.46 0.03
CA ASN A 571 -2.14 9.63 -0.82
C ASN A 571 -2.67 9.29 -2.22
N GLU A 572 -3.98 9.46 -2.43
CA GLU A 572 -4.65 9.14 -3.70
C GLU A 572 -4.10 9.95 -4.88
N ALA A 573 -3.68 11.20 -4.64
CA ALA A 573 -3.04 12.01 -5.67
C ALA A 573 -1.70 11.44 -6.14
N GLY A 574 -1.05 10.60 -5.32
CA GLY A 574 0.17 9.89 -5.65
C GLY A 574 -0.07 8.62 -6.49
N LEU A 575 -1.30 8.10 -6.57
CA LEU A 575 -1.65 6.96 -7.42
C LEU A 575 -1.72 7.39 -8.89
N THR A 576 -0.57 7.42 -9.55
CA THR A 576 -0.42 7.84 -10.94
C THR A 576 0.45 6.85 -11.72
N GLY A 577 0.26 6.77 -13.04
CA GLY A 577 1.00 5.84 -13.90
C GLY A 577 0.49 4.39 -13.78
N ASP A 578 1.41 3.45 -13.62
CA ASP A 578 1.13 2.02 -13.46
C ASP A 578 0.60 1.71 -12.06
N ILE A 579 -0.71 1.90 -11.88
CA ILE A 579 -1.40 1.64 -10.62
C ILE A 579 -1.65 0.12 -10.50
N PRO A 580 -1.25 -0.52 -9.40
CA PRO A 580 -1.57 -1.93 -9.17
C PRO A 580 -3.08 -2.18 -9.32
N PRO A 581 -3.53 -3.20 -10.08
CA PRO A 581 -4.95 -3.40 -10.38
C PRO A 581 -5.87 -3.47 -9.16
N VAL A 582 -5.34 -3.97 -8.03
CA VAL A 582 -6.07 -4.02 -6.75
C VAL A 582 -6.40 -2.63 -6.20
N LEU A 583 -5.65 -1.57 -6.55
CA LEU A 583 -5.83 -0.19 -6.09
C LEU A 583 -6.63 0.69 -7.06
N GLU A 584 -7.01 0.19 -8.25
CA GLU A 584 -7.66 0.98 -9.29
C GLU A 584 -8.91 1.74 -8.82
N GLU A 585 -9.69 1.18 -7.89
CA GLU A 585 -10.91 1.82 -7.39
C GLU A 585 -10.66 2.98 -6.43
N LEU A 586 -9.44 3.08 -5.90
CA LEU A 586 -9.01 4.16 -5.02
C LEU A 586 -8.28 5.26 -5.81
N ALA A 587 -7.93 4.99 -7.07
CA ALA A 587 -7.29 5.97 -7.92
C ALA A 587 -8.27 7.11 -8.28
N PRO A 588 -7.82 8.37 -8.30
CA PRO A 588 -8.68 9.48 -8.71
C PRO A 588 -9.10 9.31 -10.17
N THR A 589 -10.41 9.48 -10.45
CA THR A 589 -10.95 9.46 -11.82
C THR A 589 -10.31 10.57 -12.65
N ARG A 590 -9.40 10.20 -13.56
CA ARG A 590 -8.79 11.14 -14.50
C ARG A 590 -9.79 11.48 -15.62
N THR A 591 -10.37 12.67 -15.56
CA THR A 591 -11.08 13.29 -16.68
C THR A 591 -10.07 14.02 -17.58
N GLY A 592 -9.21 13.25 -18.25
CA GLY A 592 -8.26 13.80 -19.20
C GLY A 592 -7.69 12.70 -20.06
N LYS A 593 -7.63 12.91 -21.38
CA LYS A 593 -6.87 12.03 -22.27
C LYS A 593 -5.46 11.87 -21.69
N PRO A 594 -4.88 10.65 -21.69
CA PRO A 594 -3.47 10.51 -21.40
C PRO A 594 -2.73 11.51 -22.31
N ALA A 595 -1.97 12.43 -21.71
CA ALA A 595 -0.99 13.15 -22.49
C ALA A 595 -0.15 12.06 -23.15
N VAL A 596 -0.13 12.04 -24.47
CA VAL A 596 0.81 11.20 -25.22
C VAL A 596 2.17 11.62 -24.70
N THR A 597 2.73 10.86 -23.76
CA THR A 597 4.14 10.93 -23.44
C THR A 597 4.83 10.67 -24.75
N ASP A 598 5.51 11.68 -25.29
CA ASP A 598 6.45 11.48 -26.39
C ASP A 598 7.34 10.30 -25.99
N THR A 599 7.15 9.18 -26.66
CA THR A 599 7.94 7.99 -26.39
C THR A 599 9.35 8.29 -26.88
N LEU A 600 10.37 7.70 -26.26
CA LEU A 600 11.74 7.85 -26.78
C LEU A 600 11.79 7.48 -28.27
N VAL A 601 10.95 6.54 -28.70
CA VAL A 601 10.79 6.11 -30.09
C VAL A 601 10.30 7.23 -31.01
N SER A 602 9.26 7.99 -30.63
CA SER A 602 8.78 9.12 -31.44
C SER A 602 9.83 10.23 -31.52
N ARG A 603 10.45 10.57 -30.37
CA ARG A 603 11.46 11.63 -30.29
C ARG A 603 12.74 11.28 -31.07
N LEU A 604 13.20 10.02 -31.04
CA LEU A 604 14.37 9.58 -31.81
C LEU A 604 14.10 9.47 -33.31
N ALA A 605 12.86 9.19 -33.73
CA ALA A 605 12.50 9.09 -35.14
C ALA A 605 12.57 10.46 -35.86
N GLU A 606 12.27 11.54 -35.15
CA GLU A 606 12.26 12.91 -35.69
C GLU A 606 13.64 13.59 -35.68
N LEU A 607 14.60 13.06 -34.91
CA LEU A 607 15.94 13.65 -34.77
C LEU A 607 16.92 13.17 -35.86
N PRO A 608 17.83 14.05 -36.33
CA PRO A 608 18.98 13.65 -37.15
C PRO A 608 19.86 12.62 -36.44
N GLU A 609 20.50 11.72 -37.19
CA GLU A 609 21.31 10.63 -36.63
C GLU A 609 22.40 11.12 -35.65
N ALA A 610 23.00 12.29 -35.92
CA ALA A 610 24.02 12.91 -35.09
C ALA A 610 23.51 13.38 -33.69
N GLU A 611 22.21 13.57 -33.51
CA GLU A 611 21.60 14.07 -32.26
C GLU A 611 20.94 12.96 -31.44
N ARG A 612 20.78 11.77 -32.02
CA ARG A 612 20.09 10.63 -31.38
C ARG A 612 20.82 10.08 -30.17
N ASP A 613 22.16 10.06 -30.19
CA ASP A 613 22.96 9.57 -29.05
C ASP A 613 22.83 10.48 -27.82
N ALA A 614 22.82 11.80 -28.03
CA ALA A 614 22.61 12.78 -26.95
C ALA A 614 21.20 12.68 -26.37
N ALA A 615 20.18 12.55 -27.22
CA ALA A 615 18.79 12.41 -26.79
C ALA A 615 18.52 11.10 -26.04
N ALA A 616 19.11 9.98 -26.47
CA ALA A 616 19.00 8.71 -25.76
C ALA A 616 19.68 8.78 -24.39
N LEU A 617 20.84 9.44 -24.29
CA LEU A 617 21.53 9.65 -23.02
C LEU A 617 20.74 10.56 -22.07
N GLU A 618 20.22 11.69 -22.56
CA GLU A 618 19.36 12.59 -21.79
C GLU A 618 18.14 11.83 -21.25
N PHE A 619 17.53 11.00 -22.09
CA PHE A 619 16.40 10.18 -21.69
C PHE A 619 16.77 9.17 -20.59
N VAL A 620 17.83 8.38 -20.76
CA VAL A 620 18.27 7.42 -19.72
C VAL A 620 18.57 8.17 -18.42
N ARG A 621 19.28 9.30 -18.47
CA ARG A 621 19.58 10.13 -17.29
C ARG A 621 18.30 10.64 -16.62
N SER A 622 17.29 11.07 -17.38
CA SER A 622 16.00 11.52 -16.83
C SER A 622 15.25 10.39 -16.12
N VAL A 623 15.23 9.18 -16.70
CA VAL A 623 14.59 8.01 -16.09
C VAL A 623 15.38 7.54 -14.86
N SER A 624 16.71 7.57 -14.91
CA SER A 624 17.56 7.28 -13.75
C SER A 624 17.33 8.28 -12.62
N ALA A 625 17.31 9.59 -12.91
CA ALA A 625 16.99 10.63 -11.94
C ALA A 625 15.62 10.40 -11.29
N LEU A 626 14.61 9.98 -12.07
CA LEU A 626 13.32 9.59 -11.52
C LEU A 626 13.47 8.47 -10.49
N VAL A 627 14.22 7.40 -10.79
CA VAL A 627 14.41 6.25 -9.88
C VAL A 627 15.15 6.65 -8.60
N PHE A 628 16.25 7.39 -8.73
CA PHE A 628 17.02 7.91 -7.59
C PHE A 628 16.26 9.00 -6.80
N GLY A 629 15.29 9.67 -7.44
CA GLY A 629 14.53 10.80 -6.91
C GLY A 629 15.30 12.11 -6.88
N TYR A 630 16.16 12.31 -7.88
CA TYR A 630 16.74 13.62 -8.19
C TYR A 630 15.74 14.48 -8.97
N GLU A 631 15.92 15.81 -8.92
CA GLU A 631 15.03 16.74 -9.61
C GLU A 631 15.32 16.78 -11.12
N SER A 632 16.56 16.47 -11.51
CA SER A 632 16.98 16.46 -12.92
C SER A 632 17.92 15.31 -13.26
N GLY A 633 17.86 14.88 -14.53
CA GLY A 633 18.85 13.98 -15.15
C GLY A 633 20.27 14.56 -15.14
N ASP A 634 20.44 15.86 -14.99
CA ASP A 634 21.76 16.50 -14.95
C ASP A 634 22.59 16.11 -13.72
N GLU A 635 21.93 15.68 -12.65
CA GLU A 635 22.55 15.17 -11.43
C GLU A 635 23.13 13.75 -11.60
N ILE A 636 22.79 13.06 -12.69
CA ILE A 636 23.30 11.73 -13.01
C ILE A 636 24.57 11.86 -13.85
N ASP A 637 25.72 11.45 -13.31
CA ASP A 637 26.97 11.36 -14.06
C ASP A 637 26.84 10.27 -15.16
N PRO A 638 27.01 10.61 -16.46
CA PRO A 638 26.82 9.67 -17.56
C PRO A 638 27.83 8.51 -17.60
N GLN A 639 28.98 8.64 -16.92
CA GLN A 639 30.05 7.63 -16.90
C GLN A 639 30.17 6.90 -15.56
N ARG A 640 29.44 7.34 -14.53
CA ARG A 640 29.45 6.68 -13.22
C ARG A 640 28.59 5.43 -13.26
N GLU A 641 29.11 4.33 -12.72
CA GLU A 641 28.35 3.10 -12.59
C GLU A 641 27.12 3.31 -11.69
N PHE A 642 25.99 2.72 -12.10
CA PHE A 642 24.75 2.78 -11.34
C PHE A 642 24.89 2.23 -9.91
N SER A 643 25.65 1.14 -9.74
CA SER A 643 25.95 0.53 -8.42
C SER A 643 26.71 1.49 -7.51
N ALA A 644 27.73 2.17 -8.04
CA ALA A 644 28.53 3.17 -7.32
C ALA A 644 27.73 4.45 -7.02
N ALA A 645 26.66 4.73 -7.77
CA ALA A 645 25.70 5.78 -7.52
C ALA A 645 24.63 5.39 -6.48
N GLY A 646 24.64 4.14 -5.99
CA GLY A 646 23.72 3.64 -4.97
C GLY A 646 22.48 2.96 -5.54
N LEU A 647 22.47 2.59 -6.83
CA LEU A 647 21.40 1.76 -7.38
C LEU A 647 21.57 0.32 -6.92
N ASP A 648 20.56 -0.20 -6.24
CA ASP A 648 20.52 -1.60 -5.81
C ASP A 648 19.80 -2.49 -6.86
N SER A 649 19.55 -3.74 -6.51
CA SER A 649 18.87 -4.69 -7.41
C SER A 649 17.40 -4.32 -7.68
N ILE A 650 16.75 -3.61 -6.76
CA ILE A 650 15.34 -3.19 -6.90
C ILE A 650 15.26 -1.94 -7.78
N GLY A 651 16.15 -0.97 -7.56
CA GLY A 651 16.29 0.23 -8.39
C GLY A 651 16.65 -0.11 -9.85
N ASN A 652 17.47 -1.13 -10.08
CA ASN A 652 17.76 -1.62 -11.44
C ASN A 652 16.47 -2.12 -12.14
N LEU A 653 15.65 -2.89 -11.44
CA LEU A 653 14.39 -3.38 -11.98
C LEU A 653 13.42 -2.24 -12.28
N GLU A 654 13.31 -1.24 -11.39
CA GLU A 654 12.50 -0.05 -11.65
C GLU A 654 13.00 0.72 -12.88
N LEU A 655 14.32 0.91 -13.01
CA LEU A 655 14.92 1.56 -14.18
C LEU A 655 14.57 0.80 -15.47
N SER A 656 14.78 -0.52 -15.47
CA SER A 656 14.45 -1.40 -16.60
C SER A 656 12.96 -1.32 -16.96
N ARG A 657 12.07 -1.28 -15.96
CA ARG A 657 10.61 -1.15 -16.15
C ARG A 657 10.23 0.18 -16.79
N HIS A 658 10.71 1.30 -16.26
CA HIS A 658 10.39 2.63 -16.82
C HIS A 658 10.93 2.77 -18.24
N LEU A 659 12.14 2.25 -18.52
CA LEU A 659 12.70 2.22 -19.87
C LEU A 659 11.86 1.35 -20.81
N ALA A 660 11.43 0.17 -20.38
CA ALA A 660 10.58 -0.73 -21.17
C ALA A 660 9.23 -0.08 -21.52
N ALA A 661 8.57 0.53 -20.54
CA ALA A 661 7.30 1.23 -20.73
C ALA A 661 7.41 2.38 -21.75
N ALA A 662 8.50 3.14 -21.69
CA ALA A 662 8.69 4.30 -22.55
C ALA A 662 9.22 3.99 -23.96
N THR A 663 9.84 2.81 -24.13
CA THR A 663 10.41 2.37 -25.42
C THR A 663 9.55 1.32 -26.12
N GLY A 664 8.63 0.66 -25.41
CA GLY A 664 7.89 -0.51 -25.90
C GLY A 664 8.75 -1.78 -26.01
N LEU A 665 10.01 -1.73 -25.61
CA LEU A 665 10.94 -2.87 -25.66
C LEU A 665 10.75 -3.81 -24.46
N ARG A 666 10.97 -5.10 -24.67
CA ARG A 666 11.12 -6.06 -23.56
C ARG A 666 12.56 -6.04 -23.08
N LEU A 667 12.80 -5.43 -21.93
CA LEU A 667 14.12 -5.31 -21.34
C LEU A 667 14.31 -6.29 -20.17
N PRO A 668 15.44 -7.01 -20.09
CA PRO A 668 15.71 -7.93 -18.98
C PRO A 668 16.03 -7.16 -17.68
N ALA A 669 15.73 -7.75 -16.53
CA ALA A 669 16.08 -7.14 -15.23
C ALA A 669 17.59 -7.06 -14.97
N THR A 670 18.42 -7.75 -15.77
CA THR A 670 19.88 -7.69 -15.69
C THR A 670 20.49 -6.57 -16.51
N LEU A 671 19.68 -5.76 -17.20
CA LEU A 671 20.14 -4.78 -18.19
C LEU A 671 21.24 -3.84 -17.67
N VAL A 672 21.11 -3.37 -16.44
CA VAL A 672 22.10 -2.48 -15.82
C VAL A 672 23.40 -3.22 -15.43
N PHE A 673 23.40 -4.53 -15.26
CA PHE A 673 24.66 -5.27 -15.06
C PHE A 673 25.43 -5.42 -16.37
N ASP A 674 24.71 -5.64 -17.47
CA ASP A 674 25.32 -5.76 -18.81
C ASP A 674 25.74 -4.39 -19.37
N HIS A 675 25.09 -3.32 -18.91
CA HIS A 675 25.33 -1.93 -19.28
C HIS A 675 25.39 -1.04 -18.03
N PRO A 676 26.53 -1.03 -17.31
CA PRO A 676 26.65 -0.46 -15.96
C PRO A 676 26.62 1.05 -15.86
N THR A 677 26.75 1.78 -16.97
CA THR A 677 26.70 3.25 -16.99
C THR A 677 25.51 3.78 -17.81
N PRO A 678 24.99 4.99 -17.50
CA PRO A 678 23.95 5.62 -18.32
C PRO A 678 24.32 5.74 -19.81
N ALA A 679 25.59 6.01 -20.14
CA ALA A 679 26.07 6.10 -21.51
C ALA A 679 26.04 4.76 -22.27
N GLU A 680 26.47 3.68 -21.63
CA GLU A 680 26.42 2.34 -22.23
C GLU A 680 24.98 1.87 -22.42
N LEU A 681 24.12 2.14 -21.43
CA LEU A 681 22.72 1.78 -21.46
C LEU A 681 21.97 2.53 -22.57
N ALA A 682 22.20 3.84 -22.72
CA ALA A 682 21.65 4.64 -23.81
C ALA A 682 22.06 4.11 -25.19
N SER A 683 23.35 3.75 -25.34
CA SER A 683 23.89 3.17 -26.57
C SER A 683 23.26 1.81 -26.90
N HIS A 684 22.98 0.99 -25.89
CA HIS A 684 22.31 -0.29 -26.07
C HIS A 684 20.84 -0.15 -26.46
N LEU A 685 20.08 0.70 -25.77
CA LEU A 685 18.67 0.96 -26.10
C LEU A 685 18.51 1.44 -27.55
N ARG A 686 19.41 2.32 -28.02
CA ARG A 686 19.41 2.78 -29.41
C ARG A 686 19.56 1.62 -30.40
N ARG A 687 20.48 0.68 -30.14
CA ARG A 687 20.67 -0.50 -31.00
C ARG A 687 19.41 -1.35 -31.07
N LEU A 688 18.80 -1.64 -29.92
CA LEU A 688 17.55 -2.41 -29.86
C LEU A 688 16.40 -1.73 -30.63
N LEU A 689 16.29 -0.41 -30.55
CA LEU A 689 15.27 0.35 -31.29
C LEU A 689 15.50 0.36 -32.80
N GLN A 690 16.77 0.34 -33.25
CA GLN A 690 17.11 0.21 -34.68
C GLN A 690 16.78 -1.19 -35.21
N GLU A 691 17.09 -2.22 -34.43
CA GLU A 691 16.79 -3.63 -34.76
C GLU A 691 15.29 -3.92 -34.75
N SER A 692 14.50 -3.26 -33.90
CA SER A 692 13.05 -3.42 -33.84
C SER A 692 12.28 -2.71 -34.96
N ASN A 693 12.89 -1.70 -35.61
CA ASN A 693 12.31 -0.95 -36.73
C ASN A 693 12.79 -1.46 -38.10
N SER A 694 13.68 -2.46 -38.12
CA SER A 694 14.16 -3.16 -39.32
C SER A 694 13.43 -4.49 -39.47
#